data_AF-A0AAW6ZX26-F1
#
_entry.id   AF-A0AAW6ZX26-F1
#
_cell.length_a   1.000
_cell.length_b   1.000
_cell.length_c   1.000
_cell.angle_alpha   90.00
_cell.angle_beta   90.00
_cell.angle_gamma   90.00
#
_symmetry.space_group_name_H-M   'P 1'
#
loop_
_entity.id
_entity.type
_entity.pdbx_description
1 polymer ?
#
loop_
_entity_poly.entity_id
_entity_poly.type
_entity_poly.pdbx_seq_one_letter_code
_entity_poly.pdbx_strand_id
1 'polypeptide(L)'
;MNEKIFLKLVSQIKIGKQLPNAVYLHRDAFSALPNTLAQFIPAVAKAVSLDDESWNLVKLFKKEFRLSLLYYPDFYSDSYPALQQSMNVDLSKLSHKTMSYNDSDNPPILHRKETMVLPESKYYEHFFSLTQEGENAGLYVNSRIIGFKRSWENIIKRHGYALVDGRLFRCSAVPQLAEIGVERHRTALVRHELSAPMRSLVKYGYLEGNHSIFDYGCGRGDDLRELEAHGLDALGWDPNFQPDNDKVSSDIVNLGFVLNVIEDQDERLDALLGAWELADKFLVVSVMLANESYIAQFKLYKDGVITSRNTFQKYYAQSEIKAYIERSLQEDAITVAPGIFYIFKDKLEEQQYLQSKYKRHHKWQQLTSPEPVEAKDKAKLLITQNQELFDAFWNTCLTLGRIPANEEFEQSDKTRALIGSHKKVFGLLQEMFDTKEFEKAEKRRKEDLLLYFAMGLFEKRKPYTQQPESLKRDIKALFDDYKTALNLAAELLFAIADTDLINTQCEKAHKQLPASLLNEGHSLILHRDYIDDLPLLLRTYVGAGLQMYGELDEEIDLIKIHITSGKLTLTAYDNFEHSVPFLVERIKIKMAEQDIDFFDYVDEKRRPPLLNKHLYMPSEHENYKKQQSFDKRLGKLMEFEPTEETQMVRAEFEVLLGKHNKEIRGFKVNKKAST
;
A
#
# COMPACT_ATOMS: atom_id res chain seq x y z
N MET A 1 19.14 -46.22 -3.15
CA MET A 1 19.98 -45.47 -2.20
C MET A 1 19.08 -44.74 -1.21
N ASN A 2 19.47 -44.60 0.06
CA ASN A 2 18.69 -43.85 1.05
C ASN A 2 19.25 -42.42 1.26
N GLU A 3 18.47 -41.56 1.90
CA GLU A 3 18.78 -40.14 2.11
C GLU A 3 20.13 -39.91 2.81
N LYS A 4 20.42 -40.65 3.88
CA LYS A 4 21.69 -40.49 4.62
C LYS A 4 22.92 -40.75 3.76
N ILE A 5 22.88 -41.79 2.92
CA ILE A 5 23.97 -42.12 2.00
C ILE A 5 24.08 -41.06 0.90
N PHE A 6 22.95 -40.60 0.35
CA PHE A 6 22.94 -39.56 -0.68
C PHE A 6 23.59 -38.26 -0.19
N LEU A 7 23.15 -37.72 0.95
CA LEU A 7 23.70 -36.48 1.51
C LEU A 7 25.19 -36.61 1.83
N LYS A 8 25.61 -37.78 2.35
CA LYS A 8 27.03 -38.07 2.60
C LYS A 8 27.85 -38.08 1.30
N LEU A 9 27.37 -38.73 0.24
CA LEU A 9 28.10 -38.78 -1.03
C LEU A 9 28.12 -37.43 -1.75
N VAL A 10 27.02 -36.66 -1.68
CA VAL A 10 26.95 -35.31 -2.27
C VAL A 10 27.92 -34.35 -1.58
N SER A 11 28.09 -34.44 -0.25
CA SER A 11 29.05 -33.59 0.46
C SER A 11 30.52 -33.89 0.16
N GLN A 12 30.82 -35.04 -0.44
CA GLN A 12 32.18 -35.42 -0.86
C GLN A 12 32.55 -34.92 -2.27
N ILE A 13 31.58 -34.35 -3.01
CA ILE A 13 31.79 -33.88 -4.38
C ILE A 13 32.66 -32.61 -4.37
N LYS A 14 33.85 -32.71 -4.98
CA LYS A 14 34.79 -31.59 -5.13
C LYS A 14 34.71 -30.88 -6.49
N ILE A 15 34.14 -31.54 -7.50
CA ILE A 15 34.03 -31.05 -8.88
C ILE A 15 32.59 -30.63 -9.16
N GLY A 16 32.38 -29.62 -10.00
CA GLY A 16 31.05 -29.04 -10.25
C GLY A 16 30.89 -27.63 -9.69
N LYS A 17 29.88 -26.91 -10.20
CA LYS A 17 29.54 -25.56 -9.71
C LYS A 17 28.96 -25.65 -8.31
N GLN A 18 29.73 -25.18 -7.33
CA GLN A 18 29.35 -25.22 -5.92
C GLN A 18 28.49 -24.00 -5.56
N LEU A 19 27.25 -24.24 -5.14
CA LEU A 19 26.36 -23.25 -4.52
C LEU A 19 26.14 -23.58 -3.03
N PRO A 20 25.61 -22.64 -2.22
CA PRO A 20 25.35 -22.89 -0.80
C PRO A 20 24.45 -24.11 -0.53
N ASN A 21 23.45 -24.35 -1.38
CA ASN A 21 22.46 -25.41 -1.19
C ASN A 21 22.51 -26.54 -2.24
N ALA A 22 23.34 -26.43 -3.28
CA ALA A 22 23.39 -27.41 -4.37
C ALA A 22 24.76 -27.49 -5.04
N VAL A 23 24.99 -28.55 -5.81
CA VAL A 23 26.11 -28.68 -6.74
C VAL A 23 25.59 -29.05 -8.13
N TYR A 24 26.14 -28.43 -9.17
CA TYR A 24 25.78 -28.71 -10.57
C TYR A 24 26.96 -29.38 -11.29
N LEU A 25 26.67 -30.47 -12.00
CA LEU A 25 27.66 -31.19 -12.80
C LEU A 25 27.11 -31.53 -14.18
N HIS A 26 27.99 -31.48 -15.19
CA HIS A 26 27.71 -32.06 -16.49
C HIS A 26 27.96 -33.57 -16.49
N ARG A 27 27.25 -34.32 -17.35
CA ARG A 27 27.40 -35.79 -17.46
C ARG A 27 28.86 -36.23 -17.70
N ASP A 28 29.64 -35.41 -18.41
CA ASP A 28 31.07 -35.64 -18.67
C ASP A 28 31.93 -35.69 -17.39
N ALA A 29 31.49 -35.04 -16.30
CA ALA A 29 32.22 -35.03 -15.04
C ALA A 29 31.86 -36.21 -14.13
N PHE A 30 30.99 -37.13 -14.56
CA PHE A 30 30.51 -38.23 -13.72
C PHE A 30 31.59 -39.25 -13.38
N SER A 31 32.65 -39.36 -14.18
CA SER A 31 33.81 -40.21 -13.87
C SER A 31 34.54 -39.78 -12.59
N ALA A 32 34.36 -38.55 -12.14
CA ALA A 32 34.92 -38.03 -10.90
C ALA A 32 33.94 -38.04 -9.71
N LEU A 33 32.70 -38.52 -9.91
CA LEU A 33 31.75 -38.75 -8.82
C LEU A 33 32.04 -40.09 -8.13
N PRO A 34 31.64 -40.26 -6.85
CA PRO A 34 31.63 -41.57 -6.22
C PRO A 34 30.83 -42.56 -7.08
N ASN A 35 31.37 -43.76 -7.35
CA ASN A 35 30.76 -44.76 -8.24
C ASN A 35 29.28 -45.03 -7.94
N THR A 36 28.91 -45.09 -6.66
CA THR A 36 27.52 -45.29 -6.23
C THR A 36 26.59 -44.16 -6.69
N LEU A 37 27.07 -42.92 -6.69
CA LEU A 37 26.31 -41.75 -7.12
C LEU A 37 26.26 -41.64 -8.64
N ALA A 38 27.37 -41.94 -9.32
CA ALA A 38 27.46 -41.98 -10.79
C ALA A 38 26.50 -43.02 -11.39
N GLN A 39 26.29 -44.16 -10.72
CA GLN A 39 25.29 -45.17 -11.12
C GLN A 39 23.86 -44.80 -10.71
N PHE A 40 23.69 -44.08 -9.60
CA PHE A 40 22.37 -43.73 -9.10
C PHE A 40 21.64 -42.70 -9.96
N ILE A 41 22.34 -41.67 -10.45
CA ILE A 41 21.72 -40.58 -11.20
C ILE A 41 21.03 -41.08 -12.48
N PRO A 42 21.68 -41.90 -13.36
CA PRO A 42 21.01 -42.49 -14.51
C PRO A 42 19.89 -43.46 -14.13
N ALA A 43 20.04 -44.20 -13.02
CA ALA A 43 18.97 -45.08 -12.53
C ALA A 43 17.70 -44.30 -12.12
N VAL A 44 17.87 -43.09 -11.56
CA VAL A 44 16.74 -42.19 -11.27
C VAL A 44 16.09 -41.70 -12.55
N ALA A 45 16.87 -41.26 -13.54
CA ALA A 45 16.35 -40.82 -14.85
C ALA A 45 15.51 -41.93 -15.52
N LYS A 46 16.02 -43.16 -15.51
CA LYS A 46 15.31 -44.34 -16.02
C LYS A 46 14.02 -44.65 -15.25
N ALA A 47 14.02 -44.47 -13.92
CA ALA A 47 12.85 -44.73 -13.09
C ALA A 47 11.70 -43.74 -13.32
N VAL A 48 12.01 -42.52 -13.79
CA VAL A 48 11.01 -41.51 -14.17
C VAL A 48 10.72 -41.48 -15.67
N SER A 49 11.16 -42.51 -16.41
CA SER A 49 10.98 -42.64 -17.86
C SER A 49 11.53 -41.45 -18.66
N LEU A 50 12.59 -40.80 -18.17
CA LEU A 50 13.29 -39.75 -18.92
C LEU A 50 14.35 -40.39 -19.82
N ASP A 51 14.32 -40.04 -21.10
CA ASP A 51 15.31 -40.52 -22.08
C ASP A 51 16.71 -39.98 -21.78
N ASP A 52 17.74 -40.79 -22.03
CA ASP A 52 19.14 -40.46 -21.67
C ASP A 52 19.67 -39.25 -22.46
N GLU A 53 19.12 -38.98 -23.64
CA GLU A 53 19.46 -37.78 -24.42
C GLU A 53 18.69 -36.53 -24.00
N SER A 54 17.69 -36.66 -23.13
CA SER A 54 16.82 -35.55 -22.70
C SER A 54 17.30 -34.82 -21.43
N TRP A 55 18.56 -35.01 -21.01
CA TRP A 55 19.19 -34.27 -19.91
C TRP A 55 20.72 -34.39 -19.96
N ASN A 56 21.47 -33.31 -19.78
CA ASN A 56 22.95 -33.34 -19.81
C ASN A 56 23.62 -32.73 -18.59
N LEU A 57 22.84 -32.08 -17.72
CA LEU A 57 23.32 -31.48 -16.48
C LEU A 57 22.49 -32.00 -15.30
N VAL A 58 23.13 -32.28 -14.17
CA VAL A 58 22.48 -32.65 -12.91
C VAL A 58 22.70 -31.58 -11.86
N LYS A 59 21.63 -31.25 -11.13
CA LYS A 59 21.66 -30.46 -9.88
C LYS A 59 21.41 -31.38 -8.70
N LEU A 60 22.38 -31.52 -7.81
CA LEU A 60 22.27 -32.32 -6.59
C LEU A 60 22.09 -31.39 -5.39
N PHE A 61 21.05 -31.59 -4.60
CA PHE A 61 20.79 -30.78 -3.41
C PHE A 61 21.64 -31.27 -2.23
N LYS A 62 22.25 -30.35 -1.49
CA LYS A 62 23.19 -30.67 -0.39
C LYS A 62 22.50 -31.00 0.93
N LYS A 63 21.24 -30.58 1.09
CA LYS A 63 20.47 -30.69 2.34
C LYS A 63 19.17 -31.46 2.19
N GLU A 64 18.82 -31.86 0.98
CA GLU A 64 17.54 -32.50 0.64
C GLU A 64 17.81 -33.76 -0.17
N PHE A 65 17.04 -34.82 0.05
CA PHE A 65 17.08 -36.03 -0.79
C PHE A 65 16.36 -35.78 -2.13
N ARG A 66 16.97 -34.94 -2.96
CA ARG A 66 16.39 -34.40 -4.18
C ARG A 66 17.47 -34.20 -5.23
N LEU A 67 17.11 -34.35 -6.50
CA LEU A 67 17.95 -33.96 -7.63
C LEU A 67 17.12 -33.30 -8.73
N SER A 68 17.77 -32.57 -9.64
CA SER A 68 17.14 -32.11 -10.88
C SER A 68 17.99 -32.50 -12.08
N LEU A 69 17.31 -32.99 -13.11
CA LEU A 69 17.88 -33.31 -14.42
C LEU A 69 17.54 -32.16 -15.36
N LEU A 70 18.55 -31.55 -15.96
CA LEU A 70 18.43 -30.33 -16.75
C LEU A 70 18.97 -30.58 -18.16
N TYR A 71 18.28 -30.03 -19.16
CA TYR A 71 18.63 -30.21 -20.56
C TYR A 71 19.00 -28.89 -21.23
N TYR A 72 20.26 -28.79 -21.63
CA TYR A 72 20.83 -27.68 -22.39
C TYR A 72 21.31 -28.20 -23.75
N PRO A 73 20.47 -28.25 -24.80
CA PRO A 73 20.84 -28.85 -26.09
C PRO A 73 22.14 -28.27 -26.67
N ASP A 74 22.34 -26.96 -26.50
CA ASP A 74 23.48 -26.22 -27.04
C ASP A 74 24.64 -26.07 -26.04
N PHE A 75 24.77 -26.97 -25.05
CA PHE A 75 25.77 -26.86 -23.97
C PHE A 75 27.21 -26.62 -24.49
N TYR A 76 27.58 -27.24 -25.60
CA TYR A 76 28.92 -27.15 -26.19
C TYR A 76 29.07 -26.05 -27.23
N SER A 77 27.99 -25.68 -27.92
CA SER A 77 27.99 -24.79 -29.08
C SER A 77 27.72 -23.33 -28.70
N ASP A 78 26.79 -23.08 -27.79
CA ASP A 78 26.44 -21.74 -27.33
C ASP A 78 27.29 -21.35 -26.11
N SER A 79 27.77 -20.12 -26.07
CA SER A 79 28.54 -19.58 -24.94
C SER A 79 27.70 -19.47 -23.66
N TYR A 80 26.40 -19.19 -23.80
CA TYR A 80 25.43 -19.04 -22.71
C TYR A 80 24.15 -19.84 -23.02
N PRO A 81 24.23 -21.18 -23.04
CA PRO A 81 23.15 -22.02 -23.55
C PRO A 81 21.89 -21.87 -22.71
N ALA A 82 20.75 -21.80 -23.39
CA ALA A 82 19.43 -21.75 -22.77
C ALA A 82 18.98 -23.12 -22.27
N LEU A 83 18.35 -23.14 -21.10
CA LEU A 83 17.70 -24.30 -20.53
C LEU A 83 16.45 -24.60 -21.35
N GLN A 84 16.37 -25.80 -21.93
CA GLN A 84 15.20 -26.21 -22.70
C GLN A 84 14.17 -26.92 -21.82
N GLN A 85 14.65 -27.77 -20.90
CA GLN A 85 13.79 -28.56 -20.01
C GLN A 85 14.45 -28.76 -18.66
N SER A 86 13.64 -28.71 -17.59
CA SER A 86 14.05 -29.14 -16.26
C SER A 86 13.09 -30.17 -15.67
N MET A 87 13.64 -31.19 -15.05
CA MET A 87 12.89 -32.20 -14.31
C MET A 87 13.40 -32.26 -12.87
N ASN A 88 12.57 -31.84 -11.92
CA ASN A 88 12.86 -31.93 -10.49
C ASN A 88 12.30 -33.25 -9.94
N VAL A 89 13.13 -34.03 -9.26
CA VAL A 89 12.76 -35.34 -8.69
C VAL A 89 12.95 -35.30 -7.18
N ASP A 90 11.83 -35.37 -6.45
CA ASP A 90 11.79 -35.50 -4.99
C ASP A 90 11.82 -37.00 -4.64
N LEU A 91 12.98 -37.47 -4.18
CA LEU A 91 13.21 -38.88 -3.91
C LEU A 91 12.57 -39.33 -2.59
N SER A 92 12.25 -38.38 -1.69
CA SER A 92 11.53 -38.66 -0.44
C SER A 92 10.04 -38.88 -0.70
N LYS A 93 9.46 -38.07 -1.59
CA LYS A 93 8.02 -38.14 -1.93
C LYS A 93 7.72 -39.03 -3.14
N LEU A 94 8.76 -39.56 -3.80
CA LEU A 94 8.65 -40.34 -5.04
C LEU A 94 7.83 -39.61 -6.12
N SER A 95 8.02 -38.29 -6.22
CA SER A 95 7.32 -37.44 -7.18
C SER A 95 8.31 -36.68 -8.05
N HIS A 96 7.88 -36.32 -9.26
CA HIS A 96 8.66 -35.50 -10.17
C HIS A 96 7.79 -34.41 -10.82
N LYS A 97 8.44 -33.31 -11.19
CA LYS A 97 7.80 -32.20 -11.93
C LYS A 97 8.71 -31.80 -13.09
N THR A 98 8.13 -31.71 -14.27
CA THR A 98 8.80 -31.25 -15.49
C THR A 98 8.37 -29.84 -15.83
N MET A 99 9.31 -29.01 -16.28
CA MET A 99 9.08 -27.66 -16.81
C MET A 99 9.78 -27.54 -18.16
N SER A 100 9.04 -27.08 -19.17
CA SER A 100 9.56 -26.78 -20.52
C SER A 100 9.74 -25.27 -20.69
N TYR A 101 10.80 -24.89 -21.41
CA TYR A 101 11.13 -23.49 -21.72
C TYR A 101 11.21 -23.23 -23.23
N ASN A 102 10.73 -24.15 -24.07
CA ASN A 102 10.75 -24.01 -25.54
C ASN A 102 10.07 -22.72 -26.03
N ASP A 103 8.95 -22.34 -25.40
CA ASP A 103 8.18 -21.14 -25.75
C ASP A 103 8.54 -19.93 -24.87
N SER A 104 9.64 -20.03 -24.09
CA SER A 104 10.07 -18.95 -23.21
C SER A 104 10.94 -17.95 -23.98
N ASP A 105 10.48 -16.72 -23.98
CA ASP A 105 11.20 -15.55 -24.49
C ASP A 105 12.42 -15.15 -23.62
N ASN A 106 12.50 -15.67 -22.39
CA ASN A 106 13.56 -15.37 -21.42
C ASN A 106 13.94 -16.64 -20.62
N PRO A 107 14.47 -17.69 -21.27
CA PRO A 107 14.78 -18.94 -20.59
C PRO A 107 15.96 -18.76 -19.63
N PRO A 108 16.07 -19.57 -18.56
CA PRO A 108 17.28 -19.64 -17.77
C PRO A 108 18.48 -19.99 -18.64
N ILE A 109 19.64 -19.37 -18.41
CA ILE A 109 20.86 -19.65 -19.14
C ILE A 109 21.95 -20.20 -18.23
N LEU A 110 22.90 -20.90 -18.83
CA LEU A 110 24.06 -21.40 -18.12
C LEU A 110 25.27 -20.46 -18.25
N HIS A 111 25.89 -20.17 -17.11
CA HIS A 111 27.14 -19.42 -17.03
C HIS A 111 28.17 -20.20 -16.20
N ARG A 112 29.46 -19.89 -16.40
CA ARG A 112 30.59 -20.56 -15.74
C ARG A 112 30.66 -22.07 -16.02
N LYS A 113 30.55 -22.44 -17.30
CA LYS A 113 30.50 -23.85 -17.74
C LYS A 113 31.78 -24.63 -17.41
N GLU A 114 32.92 -23.94 -17.31
CA GLU A 114 34.20 -24.52 -16.89
C GLU A 114 34.13 -25.18 -15.51
N THR A 115 33.24 -24.70 -14.64
CA THR A 115 33.05 -25.30 -13.31
C THR A 115 32.31 -26.64 -13.34
N MET A 116 31.67 -26.98 -14.46
CA MET A 116 30.77 -28.15 -14.57
C MET A 116 31.39 -29.33 -15.34
N VAL A 117 32.56 -29.13 -15.93
CA VAL A 117 33.34 -30.15 -16.66
C VAL A 117 34.67 -30.42 -15.96
N LEU A 118 35.36 -31.48 -16.34
CA LEU A 118 36.69 -31.79 -15.81
C LEU A 118 37.78 -30.89 -16.42
N PRO A 119 38.87 -30.57 -15.68
CA PRO A 119 40.01 -29.83 -16.22
C PRO A 119 40.64 -30.47 -17.46
N GLU A 120 40.56 -31.80 -17.57
CA GLU A 120 41.07 -32.56 -18.72
C GLU A 120 40.14 -32.51 -19.95
N SER A 121 38.96 -31.89 -19.83
CA SER A 121 38.03 -31.75 -20.95
C SER A 121 38.60 -30.83 -22.02
N LYS A 122 38.48 -31.25 -23.29
CA LYS A 122 38.85 -30.42 -24.46
C LYS A 122 38.09 -29.08 -24.53
N TYR A 123 36.98 -28.93 -23.80
CA TYR A 123 36.17 -27.71 -23.75
C TYR A 123 36.50 -26.79 -22.57
N TYR A 124 37.31 -27.25 -21.60
CA TYR A 124 37.58 -26.52 -20.35
C TYR A 124 38.17 -25.13 -20.62
N GLU A 125 39.27 -25.07 -21.37
CA GLU A 125 39.95 -23.81 -21.72
C GLU A 125 39.05 -22.83 -22.47
N HIS A 126 38.22 -23.34 -23.38
CA HIS A 126 37.28 -22.49 -24.12
C HIS A 126 36.24 -21.87 -23.17
N PHE A 127 35.61 -22.67 -22.31
CA PHE A 127 34.63 -22.16 -21.33
C PHE A 127 35.24 -21.21 -20.32
N PHE A 128 36.47 -21.52 -19.86
CA PHE A 128 37.21 -20.64 -18.96
C PHE A 128 37.45 -19.26 -19.61
N SER A 129 37.83 -19.22 -20.89
CA SER A 129 38.03 -17.96 -21.61
C SER A 129 36.76 -17.10 -21.69
N LEU A 130 35.58 -17.71 -21.91
CA LEU A 130 34.29 -17.02 -21.96
C LEU A 130 33.93 -16.40 -20.60
N THR A 131 34.19 -17.14 -19.52
CA THR A 131 33.98 -16.65 -18.15
C THR A 131 34.93 -15.48 -17.85
N GLN A 132 36.20 -15.61 -18.23
CA GLN A 132 37.20 -14.56 -18.02
C GLN A 132 36.87 -13.27 -18.79
N GLU A 133 36.36 -13.38 -20.02
CA GLU A 133 35.86 -12.23 -20.79
C GLU A 133 34.76 -11.48 -20.03
N GLY A 134 33.75 -12.20 -19.52
CA GLY A 134 32.66 -11.59 -18.76
C GLY A 134 33.09 -11.03 -17.40
N GLU A 135 34.07 -11.64 -16.73
CA GLU A 135 34.65 -11.11 -15.48
C GLU A 135 35.40 -9.80 -15.73
N ASN A 136 36.22 -9.75 -16.78
CA ASN A 136 36.94 -8.53 -17.18
C ASN A 136 35.99 -7.40 -17.62
N ALA A 137 34.83 -7.76 -18.18
CA ALA A 137 33.78 -6.82 -18.55
C ALA A 137 32.87 -6.40 -17.37
N GLY A 138 33.08 -6.93 -16.16
CA GLY A 138 32.29 -6.60 -14.96
C GLY A 138 30.92 -7.28 -14.89
N LEU A 139 30.59 -8.20 -15.80
CA LEU A 139 29.24 -8.77 -15.92
C LEU A 139 28.85 -9.69 -14.74
N TYR A 140 29.82 -10.17 -13.96
CA TYR A 140 29.59 -11.10 -12.85
C TYR A 140 29.53 -10.43 -11.46
N VAL A 141 29.61 -9.09 -11.37
CA VAL A 141 29.60 -8.37 -10.09
C VAL A 141 28.31 -8.61 -9.30
N ASN A 142 27.15 -8.59 -9.98
CA ASN A 142 25.86 -8.96 -9.37
C ASN A 142 25.40 -10.33 -9.89
N SER A 143 25.76 -11.41 -9.18
CA SER A 143 25.46 -12.77 -9.59
C SER A 143 23.99 -13.18 -9.45
N ARG A 144 23.09 -12.32 -8.93
CA ARG A 144 21.67 -12.66 -8.70
C ARG A 144 20.81 -12.50 -9.97
N ILE A 145 21.25 -11.71 -10.94
CA ILE A 145 20.47 -11.29 -12.13
C ILE A 145 20.96 -11.89 -13.45
N ILE A 146 22.06 -12.66 -13.43
CA ILE A 146 22.72 -13.22 -14.63
C ILE A 146 22.13 -14.55 -15.11
N GLY A 147 21.08 -15.05 -14.44
CA GLY A 147 20.57 -16.41 -14.63
C GLY A 147 19.61 -16.58 -15.81
N PHE A 148 19.20 -15.49 -16.48
CA PHE A 148 18.19 -15.50 -17.55
C PHE A 148 18.70 -14.78 -18.79
N LYS A 149 18.26 -15.23 -19.98
CA LYS A 149 18.78 -14.79 -21.28
C LYS A 149 18.70 -13.28 -21.50
N ARG A 150 17.51 -12.68 -21.39
CA ARG A 150 17.29 -11.23 -21.59
C ARG A 150 18.02 -10.40 -20.55
N SER A 151 18.02 -10.85 -19.29
CA SER A 151 18.75 -10.16 -18.21
C SER A 151 20.25 -10.12 -18.52
N TRP A 152 20.81 -11.22 -19.01
CA TRP A 152 22.21 -11.31 -19.42
C TRP A 152 22.53 -10.41 -20.61
N GLU A 153 21.70 -10.42 -21.67
CA GLU A 153 21.83 -9.55 -22.84
C GLU A 153 21.78 -8.06 -22.44
N ASN A 154 20.90 -7.68 -21.53
CA ASN A 154 20.78 -6.32 -21.01
C ASN A 154 22.01 -5.90 -20.19
N ILE A 155 22.56 -6.79 -19.35
CA ILE A 155 23.77 -6.52 -18.58
C ILE A 155 24.96 -6.28 -19.52
N ILE A 156 25.09 -7.11 -20.56
CA ILE A 156 26.10 -6.96 -21.61
C ILE A 156 25.99 -5.59 -22.28
N LYS A 157 24.77 -5.21 -22.70
CA LYS A 157 24.50 -3.92 -23.36
C LYS A 157 24.80 -2.73 -22.44
N ARG A 158 24.41 -2.79 -21.16
CA ARG A 158 24.68 -1.75 -20.15
C ARG A 158 26.18 -1.53 -19.91
N HIS A 159 26.98 -2.58 -19.98
CA HIS A 159 28.45 -2.48 -19.87
C HIS A 159 29.12 -2.05 -21.17
N GLY A 160 28.36 -1.70 -22.21
CA GLY A 160 28.89 -1.23 -23.49
C GLY A 160 29.42 -2.34 -24.39
N TYR A 161 28.96 -3.58 -24.18
CA TYR A 161 29.33 -4.74 -24.98
C TYR A 161 28.13 -5.27 -25.79
N ALA A 162 28.43 -6.05 -26.82
CA ALA A 162 27.48 -6.85 -27.58
C ALA A 162 28.04 -8.27 -27.73
N LEU A 163 27.15 -9.26 -27.84
CA LEU A 163 27.52 -10.63 -28.17
C LEU A 163 27.58 -10.79 -29.69
N VAL A 164 28.74 -11.17 -30.21
CA VAL A 164 28.92 -11.59 -31.61
C VAL A 164 29.52 -12.98 -31.59
N ASP A 165 28.82 -13.95 -32.18
CA ASP A 165 29.19 -15.37 -32.15
C ASP A 165 29.54 -15.90 -30.74
N GLY A 166 28.79 -15.44 -29.73
CA GLY A 166 28.97 -15.84 -28.33
C GLY A 166 30.12 -15.16 -27.57
N ARG A 167 30.89 -14.28 -28.22
CA ARG A 167 32.01 -13.52 -27.62
C ARG A 167 31.63 -12.06 -27.37
N LEU A 168 32.27 -11.44 -26.37
CA LEU A 168 32.00 -10.03 -26.03
C LEU A 168 32.82 -9.05 -26.88
N PHE A 169 32.14 -8.12 -27.55
CA PHE A 169 32.75 -7.04 -28.32
C PHE A 169 32.24 -5.68 -27.84
N ARG A 170 33.11 -4.65 -27.80
CA ARG A 170 32.66 -3.29 -27.45
C ARG A 170 31.74 -2.74 -28.54
N CYS A 171 30.62 -2.13 -28.14
CA CYS A 171 29.62 -1.57 -29.06
C CYS A 171 30.18 -0.50 -30.01
N SER A 172 31.31 0.14 -29.69
CA SER A 172 32.01 1.09 -30.59
C SER A 172 32.54 0.47 -31.89
N ALA A 173 32.54 -0.87 -32.01
CA ALA A 173 33.02 -1.62 -33.17
C ALA A 173 31.91 -2.26 -34.02
N VAL A 174 30.62 -2.07 -33.67
CA VAL A 174 29.47 -2.70 -34.36
C VAL A 174 28.51 -1.61 -34.89
N PRO A 175 28.13 -1.60 -36.18
CA PRO A 175 27.13 -0.66 -36.69
C PRO A 175 25.76 -0.95 -36.06
N GLN A 176 25.17 0.03 -35.37
CA GLN A 176 23.85 -0.11 -34.76
C GLN A 176 22.73 -0.10 -35.81
N LEU A 177 21.82 -1.08 -35.74
CA LEU A 177 20.45 -0.94 -36.22
C LEU A 177 19.65 -0.18 -35.16
N ALA A 178 19.08 0.96 -35.55
CA ALA A 178 18.28 1.78 -34.66
C ALA A 178 16.97 1.06 -34.28
N GLU A 179 16.87 0.62 -33.03
CA GLU A 179 15.56 0.37 -32.42
C GLU A 179 14.89 1.72 -32.15
N ILE A 180 13.62 1.83 -32.52
CA ILE A 180 12.78 3.01 -32.25
C ILE A 180 12.56 3.06 -30.73
N GLY A 181 13.41 3.84 -30.04
CA GLY A 181 13.40 3.99 -28.59
C GLY A 181 12.21 4.80 -28.10
N VAL A 182 11.61 4.36 -26.99
CA VAL A 182 10.63 5.13 -26.22
C VAL A 182 11.38 6.16 -25.39
N GLU A 183 11.01 7.44 -25.46
CA GLU A 183 11.73 8.54 -24.80
C GLU A 183 11.30 8.70 -23.33
N ARG A 184 11.74 7.78 -22.46
CA ARG A 184 11.37 7.74 -21.03
C ARG A 184 11.57 9.07 -20.29
N HIS A 185 12.65 9.80 -20.58
CA HIS A 185 13.02 11.05 -19.90
C HIS A 185 12.03 12.22 -20.09
N ARG A 186 11.02 12.08 -20.96
CA ARG A 186 10.02 13.13 -21.24
C ARG A 186 8.77 13.04 -20.36
N THR A 187 8.66 12.04 -19.49
CA THR A 187 7.55 11.89 -18.54
C THR A 187 7.70 12.75 -17.28
N ALA A 188 8.93 13.17 -16.94
CA ALA A 188 9.18 14.05 -15.80
C ALA A 188 8.53 15.44 -16.02
N LEU A 189 7.46 15.72 -15.27
CA LEU A 189 6.72 16.98 -15.33
C LEU A 189 7.37 18.02 -14.38
N VAL A 190 7.41 19.28 -14.78
CA VAL A 190 7.80 20.39 -13.88
C VAL A 190 6.60 20.80 -13.04
N ARG A 191 6.75 20.78 -11.71
CA ARG A 191 5.72 21.18 -10.74
C ARG A 191 6.27 22.19 -9.74
N HIS A 192 5.36 22.94 -9.11
CA HIS A 192 5.67 23.97 -8.10
C HIS A 192 5.16 23.60 -6.69
N GLU A 193 4.59 22.41 -6.51
CA GLU A 193 4.01 21.92 -5.26
C GLU A 193 4.46 20.46 -5.02
N LEU A 194 4.47 20.04 -3.75
CA LEU A 194 4.78 18.66 -3.36
C LEU A 194 3.88 17.65 -4.07
N SER A 195 4.49 16.54 -4.51
CA SER A 195 3.77 15.41 -5.08
C SER A 195 2.80 14.78 -4.06
N ALA A 196 1.78 14.07 -4.56
CA ALA A 196 0.80 13.38 -3.73
C ALA A 196 1.43 12.50 -2.61
N PRO A 197 2.45 11.66 -2.87
CA PRO A 197 3.12 10.92 -1.79
C PRO A 197 3.84 11.80 -0.76
N MET A 198 4.43 12.92 -1.18
CA MET A 198 5.10 13.81 -0.23
C MET A 198 4.09 14.57 0.63
N ARG A 199 2.95 15.00 0.05
CA ARG A 199 1.84 15.59 0.82
C ARG A 199 1.27 14.61 1.84
N SER A 200 1.17 13.31 1.52
CA SER A 200 0.73 12.32 2.50
C SER A 200 1.72 12.19 3.66
N LEU A 201 3.04 12.27 3.42
CA LEU A 201 4.03 12.26 4.50
C LEU A 201 3.90 13.48 5.43
N VAL A 202 3.62 14.68 4.89
CA VAL A 202 3.32 15.87 5.71
C VAL A 202 2.11 15.63 6.62
N LYS A 203 1.02 15.12 6.05
CA LYS A 203 -0.25 14.90 6.76
C LYS A 203 -0.10 14.02 8.00
N TYR A 204 0.80 13.04 7.95
CA TYR A 204 1.05 12.10 9.06
C TYR A 204 2.23 12.50 9.96
N GLY A 205 2.76 13.72 9.82
CA GLY A 205 3.83 14.23 10.69
C GLY A 205 5.19 13.58 10.45
N TYR A 206 5.38 12.88 9.32
CA TYR A 206 6.67 12.25 9.03
C TYR A 206 7.72 13.25 8.56
N LEU A 207 7.29 14.43 8.09
CA LEU A 207 8.14 15.51 7.59
C LEU A 207 8.38 16.62 8.65
N GLU A 208 8.49 16.25 9.92
CA GLU A 208 8.76 17.17 11.05
C GLU A 208 10.27 17.31 11.38
N GLY A 209 11.16 16.79 10.53
CA GLY A 209 12.62 16.86 10.71
C GLY A 209 13.23 15.73 11.56
N ASN A 210 12.41 14.78 12.01
CA ASN A 210 12.87 13.62 12.81
C ASN A 210 13.30 12.42 11.96
N HIS A 211 13.17 12.49 10.63
CA HIS A 211 13.41 11.39 9.70
C HIS A 211 14.26 11.85 8.52
N SER A 212 15.20 11.00 8.11
CA SER A 212 15.92 11.13 6.84
C SER A 212 15.07 10.64 5.67
N ILE A 213 15.10 11.35 4.54
CA ILE A 213 14.24 11.08 3.38
C ILE A 213 15.10 10.84 2.14
N PHE A 214 14.78 9.78 1.40
CA PHE A 214 15.41 9.50 0.11
C PHE A 214 14.39 9.32 -1.01
N ASP A 215 14.48 10.14 -2.07
CA ASP A 215 13.58 10.09 -3.23
C ASP A 215 14.21 9.28 -4.38
N TYR A 216 13.74 8.04 -4.56
CA TYR A 216 14.19 7.11 -5.59
C TYR A 216 13.47 7.40 -6.90
N GLY A 217 14.20 7.91 -7.88
CA GLY A 217 13.65 8.37 -9.16
C GLY A 217 13.08 9.79 -9.07
N CYS A 218 13.77 10.69 -8.39
CA CYS A 218 13.34 12.08 -8.12
C CYS A 218 13.13 12.95 -9.36
N GLY A 219 13.47 12.46 -10.56
CA GLY A 219 13.38 13.23 -11.80
C GLY A 219 14.17 14.54 -11.70
N ARG A 220 13.48 15.66 -11.95
CA ARG A 220 14.08 17.01 -11.90
C ARG A 220 14.28 17.57 -10.49
N GLY A 221 13.95 16.80 -9.44
CA GLY A 221 14.14 17.17 -8.04
C GLY A 221 13.19 18.27 -7.56
N ASP A 222 11.96 18.35 -8.08
CA ASP A 222 10.98 19.37 -7.67
C ASP A 222 10.58 19.17 -6.19
N ASP A 223 10.27 17.94 -5.79
CA ASP A 223 9.95 17.59 -4.40
C ASP A 223 11.15 17.85 -3.46
N LEU A 224 12.36 17.48 -3.86
CA LEU A 224 13.58 17.69 -3.07
C LEU A 224 13.81 19.16 -2.75
N ARG A 225 13.65 20.06 -3.73
CA ARG A 225 13.83 21.50 -3.51
C ARG A 225 12.85 22.07 -2.49
N GLU A 226 11.61 21.57 -2.49
CA GLU A 226 10.61 21.99 -1.51
C GLU A 226 10.93 21.45 -0.11
N LEU A 227 11.32 20.17 0.01
CA LEU A 227 11.74 19.57 1.28
C LEU A 227 12.96 20.28 1.89
N GLU A 228 13.97 20.58 1.07
CA GLU A 228 15.14 21.36 1.48
C GLU A 228 14.77 22.78 1.95
N ALA A 229 13.79 23.42 1.29
CA ALA A 229 13.31 24.74 1.68
C ALA A 229 12.63 24.75 3.07
N HIS A 230 12.05 23.62 3.49
CA HIS A 230 11.52 23.40 4.84
C HIS A 230 12.57 22.88 5.84
N GLY A 231 13.84 22.79 5.44
CA GLY A 231 14.96 22.41 6.31
C GLY A 231 15.03 20.91 6.63
N LEU A 232 14.42 20.06 5.80
CA LEU A 232 14.42 18.62 5.97
C LEU A 232 15.66 17.97 5.36
N ASP A 233 16.15 16.90 5.98
CA ASP A 233 17.24 16.07 5.47
C ASP A 233 16.71 15.15 4.37
N ALA A 234 16.75 15.64 3.13
CA ALA A 234 16.22 14.96 1.94
C ALA A 234 17.30 14.82 0.86
N LEU A 235 17.46 13.62 0.35
CA LEU A 235 18.35 13.28 -0.77
C LEU A 235 17.55 12.57 -1.86
N GLY A 236 18.07 12.50 -3.07
CA GLY A 236 17.42 11.71 -4.11
C GLY A 236 18.34 11.35 -5.27
N TRP A 237 17.88 10.38 -6.04
CA TRP A 237 18.61 9.83 -7.17
C TRP A 237 17.69 9.69 -8.37
N ASP A 238 18.19 9.95 -9.58
CA ASP A 238 17.46 9.68 -10.82
C ASP A 238 18.43 9.22 -11.91
N PRO A 239 18.15 8.14 -12.66
CA PRO A 239 19.08 7.60 -13.64
C PRO A 239 19.42 8.55 -14.80
N ASN A 240 18.60 9.57 -15.06
CA ASN A 240 18.79 10.52 -16.16
C ASN A 240 19.13 11.94 -15.68
N PHE A 241 18.51 12.39 -14.59
CA PHE A 241 18.61 13.77 -14.13
C PHE A 241 19.62 13.96 -12.99
N GLN A 242 19.81 12.96 -12.13
CA GLN A 242 20.76 12.98 -11.02
C GLN A 242 21.50 11.63 -10.90
N PRO A 243 22.23 11.20 -11.95
CA PRO A 243 22.84 9.87 -11.99
C PRO A 243 24.07 9.75 -11.06
N ASP A 244 24.71 10.88 -10.75
CA ASP A 244 25.95 10.95 -9.97
C ASP A 244 25.71 10.96 -8.44
N ASN A 245 24.45 11.06 -7.99
CA ASN A 245 24.13 10.98 -6.57
C ASN A 245 24.24 9.54 -6.07
N ASP A 246 24.83 9.36 -4.89
CA ASP A 246 24.88 8.04 -4.26
C ASP A 246 23.49 7.63 -3.76
N LYS A 247 23.19 6.34 -3.91
CA LYS A 247 22.01 5.73 -3.27
C LYS A 247 22.33 5.50 -1.80
N VAL A 248 21.65 6.23 -0.92
CA VAL A 248 21.87 6.18 0.53
C VAL A 248 20.69 5.53 1.24
N SER A 249 20.96 4.84 2.35
CA SER A 249 19.91 4.38 3.25
C SER A 249 19.30 5.56 4.00
N SER A 250 17.99 5.53 4.22
CA SER A 250 17.25 6.59 4.91
C SER A 250 16.02 6.02 5.59
N ASP A 251 15.53 6.70 6.63
CA ASP A 251 14.34 6.28 7.38
C ASP A 251 13.14 6.07 6.46
N ILE A 252 12.93 7.01 5.55
CA ILE A 252 11.80 7.02 4.61
C ILE A 252 12.35 7.06 3.19
N VAL A 253 11.99 6.07 2.37
CA VAL A 253 12.27 6.09 0.92
C VAL A 253 10.98 6.31 0.15
N ASN A 254 10.98 7.26 -0.79
CA ASN A 254 9.88 7.46 -1.72
C ASN A 254 10.21 6.85 -3.09
N LEU A 255 9.29 6.06 -3.64
CA LEU A 255 9.32 5.54 -5.01
C LEU A 255 8.07 6.07 -5.74
N GLY A 256 8.07 7.37 -6.00
CA GLY A 256 6.93 8.10 -6.54
C GLY A 256 6.81 7.99 -8.06
N PHE A 257 5.78 7.31 -8.57
CA PHE A 257 5.42 7.20 -10.00
C PHE A 257 6.47 6.55 -10.92
N VAL A 258 7.60 6.07 -10.36
CA VAL A 258 8.69 5.43 -11.10
C VAL A 258 8.24 4.14 -11.78
N LEU A 259 7.43 3.33 -11.10
CA LEU A 259 6.95 2.07 -11.67
C LEU A 259 6.05 2.27 -12.89
N ASN A 260 5.45 3.45 -13.07
CA ASN A 260 4.61 3.69 -14.24
C ASN A 260 5.41 3.88 -15.53
N VAL A 261 6.65 4.36 -15.43
CA VAL A 261 7.43 4.81 -16.60
C VAL A 261 8.44 3.77 -17.12
N ILE A 262 8.55 2.63 -16.42
CA ILE A 262 9.46 1.55 -16.77
C ILE A 262 8.68 0.45 -17.53
N GLU A 263 8.97 0.29 -18.83
CA GLU A 263 8.30 -0.68 -19.69
C GLU A 263 8.74 -2.13 -19.51
N ASP A 264 9.88 -2.33 -18.84
CA ASP A 264 10.41 -3.64 -18.55
C ASP A 264 9.95 -4.10 -17.15
N GLN A 265 9.38 -5.31 -17.07
CA GLN A 265 8.84 -5.83 -15.80
C GLN A 265 9.94 -6.16 -14.79
N ASP A 266 11.10 -6.62 -15.26
CA ASP A 266 12.22 -6.96 -14.39
C ASP A 266 12.90 -5.69 -13.87
N GLU A 267 13.07 -4.67 -14.72
CA GLU A 267 13.57 -3.36 -14.31
C GLU A 267 12.64 -2.69 -13.29
N ARG A 268 11.32 -2.86 -13.40
CA ARG A 268 10.36 -2.40 -12.36
C ARG A 268 10.57 -3.11 -11.04
N LEU A 269 10.77 -4.43 -11.09
CA LEU A 269 11.03 -5.23 -9.90
C LEU A 269 12.35 -4.80 -9.25
N ASP A 270 13.39 -4.54 -10.04
CA ASP A 270 14.69 -4.05 -9.58
C ASP A 270 14.57 -2.67 -8.92
N ALA A 271 13.80 -1.76 -9.52
CA ALA A 271 13.55 -0.44 -8.94
C ALA A 271 12.83 -0.55 -7.59
N LEU A 272 11.80 -1.41 -7.50
CA LEU A 272 11.06 -1.66 -6.26
C LEU A 272 11.94 -2.26 -5.16
N LEU A 273 12.69 -3.32 -5.48
CA LEU A 273 13.60 -3.97 -4.53
C LEU A 273 14.75 -3.05 -4.13
N GLY A 274 15.30 -2.28 -5.08
CA GLY A 274 16.36 -1.33 -4.80
C GLY A 274 15.92 -0.19 -3.89
N ALA A 275 14.71 0.35 -4.09
CA ALA A 275 14.14 1.35 -3.17
C ALA A 275 13.86 0.74 -1.78
N TRP A 276 13.36 -0.50 -1.74
CA TRP A 276 13.13 -1.22 -0.49
C TRP A 276 14.42 -1.43 0.31
N GLU A 277 15.54 -1.79 -0.34
CA GLU A 277 16.81 -2.01 0.36
C GLU A 277 17.32 -0.75 1.08
N LEU A 278 17.02 0.45 0.55
CA LEU A 278 17.44 1.73 1.12
C LEU A 278 16.58 2.21 2.29
N ALA A 279 15.35 1.70 2.44
CA ALA A 279 14.44 2.16 3.50
C ALA A 279 14.84 1.56 4.86
N ASP A 280 14.99 2.35 5.91
CA ASP A 280 15.25 1.84 7.27
C ASP A 280 13.95 1.64 8.06
N LYS A 281 13.00 2.58 7.97
CA LYS A 281 11.68 2.47 8.62
C LYS A 281 10.60 2.01 7.66
N PHE A 282 10.37 2.72 6.55
CA PHE A 282 9.33 2.34 5.59
C PHE A 282 9.56 2.90 4.18
N LEU A 283 8.95 2.24 3.20
CA LEU A 283 8.95 2.61 1.78
C LEU A 283 7.57 3.14 1.38
N VAL A 284 7.56 4.26 0.66
CA VAL A 284 6.38 4.82 0.00
C VAL A 284 6.41 4.43 -1.48
N VAL A 285 5.37 3.78 -1.97
CA VAL A 285 5.23 3.44 -3.41
C VAL A 285 4.00 4.14 -3.95
N SER A 286 4.15 4.92 -5.02
CA SER A 286 3.02 5.58 -5.70
C SER A 286 2.94 5.22 -7.18
N VAL A 287 1.73 4.96 -7.66
CA VAL A 287 1.45 4.66 -9.07
C VAL A 287 0.22 5.37 -9.59
N MET A 288 0.16 5.62 -10.91
CA MET A 288 -1.06 6.03 -11.59
C MET A 288 -2.03 4.85 -11.78
N LEU A 289 -3.29 5.08 -11.43
CA LEU A 289 -4.40 4.15 -11.67
C LEU A 289 -5.15 4.53 -12.95
N ALA A 290 -5.70 3.54 -13.65
CA ALA A 290 -6.68 3.79 -14.71
C ALA A 290 -7.57 2.56 -14.94
N ASN A 291 -8.79 2.80 -15.43
CA ASN A 291 -9.70 1.74 -15.84
C ASN A 291 -9.50 1.34 -17.32
N GLU A 292 -10.05 0.19 -17.71
CA GLU A 292 -9.92 -0.34 -19.07
C GLU A 292 -10.46 0.62 -20.14
N SER A 293 -11.54 1.36 -19.84
CA SER A 293 -12.13 2.32 -20.78
C SER A 293 -11.25 3.54 -21.06
N TYR A 294 -10.44 3.97 -20.08
CA TYR A 294 -9.43 5.01 -20.25
C TYR A 294 -8.22 4.45 -21.02
N ILE A 295 -7.74 3.26 -20.64
CA ILE A 295 -6.61 2.59 -21.30
C ILE A 295 -6.89 2.32 -22.78
N ALA A 296 -8.13 1.97 -23.13
CA ALA A 296 -8.57 1.70 -24.51
C ALA A 296 -8.39 2.89 -25.48
N GLN A 297 -8.16 4.10 -24.96
CA GLN A 297 -7.94 5.30 -25.78
C GLN A 297 -6.50 5.39 -26.32
N PHE A 298 -5.57 4.58 -25.79
CA PHE A 298 -4.15 4.64 -26.13
C PHE A 298 -3.70 3.40 -26.93
N LYS A 299 -2.54 3.53 -27.59
CA LYS A 299 -1.91 2.41 -28.29
C LYS A 299 -1.26 1.46 -27.27
N LEU A 300 -1.73 0.22 -27.21
CA LEU A 300 -1.13 -0.83 -26.38
C LEU A 300 0.32 -1.11 -26.78
N TYR A 301 1.19 -1.25 -25.79
CA TYR A 301 2.60 -1.61 -25.95
C TYR A 301 3.10 -2.35 -24.71
N LYS A 302 3.59 -3.58 -24.90
CA LYS A 302 3.88 -4.52 -23.81
C LYS A 302 2.66 -4.65 -22.88
N ASP A 303 2.84 -4.42 -21.57
CA ASP A 303 1.77 -4.44 -20.57
C ASP A 303 1.22 -3.05 -20.24
N GLY A 304 1.62 -2.01 -20.97
CA GLY A 304 1.16 -0.65 -20.79
C GLY A 304 0.72 -0.01 -22.10
N VAL A 305 0.83 1.32 -22.16
CA VAL A 305 0.43 2.10 -23.33
C VAL A 305 1.52 3.08 -23.76
N ILE A 306 1.53 3.42 -25.05
CA ILE A 306 2.30 4.56 -25.56
C ILE A 306 1.39 5.78 -25.61
N THR A 307 1.83 6.86 -24.94
CA THR A 307 1.13 8.14 -24.94
C THR A 307 1.32 8.89 -26.26
N SER A 308 0.54 9.96 -26.48
CA SER A 308 0.71 10.86 -27.63
C SER A 308 2.10 11.54 -27.70
N ARG A 309 2.86 11.54 -26.60
CA ARG A 309 4.24 12.05 -26.52
C ARG A 309 5.30 10.97 -26.79
N ASN A 310 4.90 9.78 -27.26
CA ASN A 310 5.77 8.63 -27.49
C ASN A 310 6.52 8.16 -26.23
N THR A 311 5.87 8.25 -25.07
CA THR A 311 6.37 7.74 -23.78
C THR A 311 5.58 6.51 -23.36
N PHE A 312 6.22 5.56 -22.67
CA PHE A 312 5.54 4.42 -22.07
C PHE A 312 4.87 4.85 -20.76
N GLN A 313 3.67 4.32 -20.52
CA GLN A 313 2.97 4.43 -19.25
C GLN A 313 2.27 3.11 -18.92
N LYS A 314 2.59 2.51 -17.78
CA LYS A 314 1.77 1.46 -17.16
C LYS A 314 0.78 2.12 -16.22
N TYR A 315 -0.50 1.85 -16.42
CA TYR A 315 -1.53 2.12 -15.41
C TYR A 315 -1.84 0.84 -14.64
N TYR A 316 -2.22 0.97 -13.38
CA TYR A 316 -2.52 -0.17 -12.52
C TYR A 316 -3.98 -0.14 -12.06
N ALA A 317 -4.55 -1.31 -11.79
CA ALA A 317 -5.68 -1.41 -10.89
C ALA A 317 -5.19 -1.39 -9.43
N GLN A 318 -6.01 -0.88 -8.50
CA GLN A 318 -5.63 -0.74 -7.09
C GLN A 318 -5.23 -2.10 -6.46
N SER A 319 -6.00 -3.15 -6.74
CA SER A 319 -5.72 -4.51 -6.26
C SER A 319 -4.50 -5.14 -6.93
N GLU A 320 -4.29 -4.87 -8.22
CA GLU A 320 -3.14 -5.35 -9.00
C GLU A 320 -1.82 -4.84 -8.41
N ILE A 321 -1.70 -3.53 -8.19
CA ILE A 321 -0.46 -2.96 -7.66
C ILE A 321 -0.20 -3.41 -6.22
N LYS A 322 -1.24 -3.48 -5.38
CA LYS A 322 -1.10 -3.98 -4.00
C LYS A 322 -0.55 -5.40 -4.00
N ALA A 323 -1.16 -6.30 -4.77
CA ALA A 323 -0.70 -7.69 -4.89
C ALA A 323 0.72 -7.79 -5.48
N TYR A 324 1.07 -6.92 -6.43
CA TYR A 324 2.42 -6.86 -6.99
C TYR A 324 3.47 -6.47 -5.93
N ILE A 325 3.19 -5.44 -5.12
CA ILE A 325 4.09 -5.00 -4.04
C ILE A 325 4.24 -6.11 -3.00
N GLU A 326 3.13 -6.64 -2.48
CA GLU A 326 3.14 -7.66 -1.42
C GLU A 326 3.85 -8.94 -1.85
N ARG A 327 3.63 -9.38 -3.10
CA ARG A 327 4.31 -10.55 -3.67
C ARG A 327 5.81 -10.32 -3.83
N SER A 328 6.20 -9.11 -4.25
CA SER A 328 7.60 -8.79 -4.57
C SER A 328 8.43 -8.56 -3.31
N LEU A 329 7.87 -7.86 -2.31
CA LEU A 329 8.57 -7.52 -1.07
C LEU A 329 8.37 -8.56 0.04
N GLN A 330 7.38 -9.44 -0.08
CA GLN A 330 6.95 -10.37 0.97
C GLN A 330 6.47 -9.69 2.27
N GLU A 331 6.11 -8.41 2.17
CA GLU A 331 5.60 -7.58 3.26
C GLU A 331 4.19 -7.10 2.95
N ASP A 332 3.43 -6.72 3.98
CA ASP A 332 2.08 -6.19 3.79
C ASP A 332 2.14 -4.73 3.31
N ALA A 333 1.30 -4.38 2.33
CA ALA A 333 1.23 -3.03 1.79
C ALA A 333 -0.03 -2.32 2.32
N ILE A 334 0.18 -1.25 3.08
CA ILE A 334 -0.91 -0.44 3.64
C ILE A 334 -1.31 0.61 2.63
N THR A 335 -2.57 0.59 2.22
CA THR A 335 -3.13 1.60 1.33
C THR A 335 -3.33 2.92 2.08
N VAL A 336 -2.62 3.96 1.66
CA VAL A 336 -2.70 5.32 2.23
C VAL A 336 -3.63 6.19 1.39
N ALA A 337 -3.61 6.05 0.07
CA ALA A 337 -4.52 6.72 -0.85
C ALA A 337 -4.62 5.90 -2.16
N PRO A 338 -5.53 6.23 -3.09
CA PRO A 338 -5.55 5.59 -4.40
C PRO A 338 -4.18 5.64 -5.08
N GLY A 339 -3.62 4.46 -5.37
CA GLY A 339 -2.30 4.32 -5.96
C GLY A 339 -1.12 4.61 -5.02
N ILE A 340 -1.32 4.94 -3.74
CA ILE A 340 -0.25 5.26 -2.77
C ILE A 340 -0.25 4.23 -1.63
N PHE A 341 0.90 3.60 -1.41
CA PHE A 341 1.07 2.53 -0.43
C PHE A 341 2.28 2.81 0.47
N TYR A 342 2.13 2.55 1.77
CA TYR A 342 3.24 2.48 2.73
C TYR A 342 3.55 1.03 3.07
N ILE A 343 4.84 0.70 3.05
CA ILE A 343 5.35 -0.64 3.38
C ILE A 343 6.36 -0.46 4.52
N PHE A 344 5.99 -0.92 5.71
CA PHE A 344 6.80 -0.70 6.91
C PHE A 344 7.80 -1.85 7.15
N LYS A 345 9.08 -1.52 7.27
CA LYS A 345 10.10 -2.39 7.89
C LYS A 345 9.99 -2.36 9.40
N ASP A 346 9.86 -1.16 9.98
CA ASP A 346 9.64 -1.00 11.41
C ASP A 346 8.19 -1.35 11.76
N LYS A 347 8.04 -2.48 12.42
CA LYS A 347 6.73 -3.01 12.79
C LYS A 347 6.08 -2.25 13.94
N LEU A 348 6.82 -1.50 14.74
CA LEU A 348 6.27 -0.65 15.81
C LEU A 348 5.67 0.62 15.23
N GLU A 349 6.40 1.28 14.32
CA GLU A 349 5.94 2.45 13.57
C GLU A 349 4.64 2.14 12.81
N GLU A 350 4.58 0.97 12.15
CA GLU A 350 3.37 0.48 11.47
C GLU A 350 2.15 0.43 12.41
N GLN A 351 2.32 -0.03 13.65
CA GLN A 351 1.22 -0.13 14.62
C GLN A 351 0.80 1.24 15.17
N GLN A 352 1.74 2.18 15.31
CA GLN A 352 1.43 3.54 15.73
C GLN A 352 0.60 4.25 14.65
N TYR A 353 1.00 4.14 13.39
CA TYR A 353 0.28 4.68 12.23
C TYR A 353 -1.15 4.11 12.13
N LEU A 354 -1.32 2.79 12.25
CA LEU A 354 -2.66 2.16 12.22
C LEU A 354 -3.55 2.58 13.39
N GLN A 355 -2.99 2.81 14.59
CA GLN A 355 -3.76 3.26 15.75
C GLN A 355 -4.21 4.72 15.61
N SER A 356 -3.36 5.60 15.10
CA SER A 356 -3.74 7.01 14.87
C SER A 356 -4.87 7.12 13.85
N LYS A 357 -4.90 6.26 12.84
CA LYS A 357 -5.90 6.25 11.76
C LYS A 357 -7.35 6.06 12.24
N TYR A 358 -7.59 5.27 13.29
CA TYR A 358 -8.95 4.96 13.77
C TYR A 358 -9.35 5.72 15.04
N LYS A 359 -8.47 6.57 15.56
CA LYS A 359 -8.73 7.38 16.74
C LYS A 359 -9.59 8.59 16.34
N ARG A 360 -10.70 8.82 17.04
CA ARG A 360 -11.52 10.01 16.81
C ARG A 360 -10.72 11.29 17.07
N HIS A 361 -10.78 12.25 16.14
CA HIS A 361 -10.19 13.58 16.34
C HIS A 361 -11.14 14.46 17.14
N HIS A 362 -10.89 14.59 18.44
CA HIS A 362 -11.72 15.42 19.31
C HIS A 362 -11.42 16.92 19.09
N LYS A 363 -12.45 17.70 18.71
CA LYS A 363 -12.52 19.11 19.11
C LYS A 363 -12.83 19.14 20.60
N TRP A 364 -11.81 19.48 21.39
CA TRP A 364 -11.94 19.61 22.84
C TRP A 364 -13.03 20.63 23.18
N GLN A 365 -14.07 20.20 23.89
CA GLN A 365 -15.05 21.08 24.51
C GLN A 365 -15.02 20.81 26.01
N GLN A 366 -14.55 21.79 26.76
CA GLN A 366 -14.59 21.75 28.22
C GLN A 366 -16.06 21.87 28.66
N LEU A 367 -16.71 20.73 28.89
CA LEU A 367 -18.13 20.65 29.27
C LEU A 367 -18.33 20.46 30.78
N THR A 368 -17.27 20.17 31.53
CA THR A 368 -17.34 19.97 32.98
C THR A 368 -16.99 21.25 33.73
N SER A 369 -17.96 21.75 34.49
CA SER A 369 -17.72 22.62 35.64
C SER A 369 -17.89 21.77 36.90
N PRO A 370 -16.94 21.78 37.85
CA PRO A 370 -17.11 21.05 39.10
C PRO A 370 -18.37 21.53 39.83
N GLU A 371 -19.23 20.60 40.25
CA GLU A 371 -20.37 20.95 41.11
C GLU A 371 -19.85 21.31 42.52
N PRO A 372 -20.33 22.41 43.14
CA PRO A 372 -19.93 22.78 44.47
C PRO A 372 -20.58 21.82 45.49
N VAL A 373 -19.80 20.86 45.99
CA VAL A 373 -20.20 19.96 47.08
C VAL A 373 -19.70 20.50 48.41
N GLU A 374 -20.57 20.51 49.44
CA GLU A 374 -20.24 20.96 50.80
C GLU A 374 -19.06 20.16 51.39
N ALA A 375 -17.96 20.88 51.67
CA ALA A 375 -16.69 20.32 52.09
C ALA A 375 -16.71 19.82 53.55
N LYS A 376 -16.65 18.50 53.75
CA LYS A 376 -16.32 17.89 55.06
C LYS A 376 -15.18 16.87 55.04
N ASP A 377 -14.65 16.47 53.88
CA ASP A 377 -13.55 15.49 53.78
C ASP A 377 -12.18 16.13 53.52
N LYS A 378 -11.17 15.74 54.32
CA LYS A 378 -9.76 16.16 54.16
C LYS A 378 -9.19 15.86 52.77
N ALA A 379 -9.67 14.80 52.12
CA ALA A 379 -9.29 14.43 50.75
C ALA A 379 -9.89 15.37 49.69
N LYS A 380 -11.13 15.85 49.88
CA LYS A 380 -11.79 16.79 48.97
C LYS A 380 -11.13 18.17 49.03
N LEU A 381 -10.71 18.61 50.22
CA LEU A 381 -9.88 19.82 50.39
C LEU A 381 -8.55 19.76 49.64
N LEU A 382 -7.87 18.62 49.66
CA LEU A 382 -6.61 18.43 48.92
C LEU A 382 -6.81 18.49 47.40
N ILE A 383 -7.96 17.99 46.91
CA ILE A 383 -8.33 18.07 45.50
C ILE A 383 -8.59 19.52 45.10
N THR A 384 -9.39 20.27 45.88
CA THR A 384 -9.65 21.70 45.61
C THR A 384 -8.37 22.55 45.66
N GLN A 385 -7.42 22.24 46.55
CA GLN A 385 -6.15 22.96 46.64
C GLN A 385 -5.19 22.68 45.47
N ASN A 386 -5.33 21.52 44.81
CA ASN A 386 -4.46 21.10 43.71
C ASN A 386 -5.30 20.80 42.46
N GLN A 387 -6.28 21.66 42.18
CA GLN A 387 -7.32 21.39 41.19
C GLN A 387 -6.74 21.09 39.80
N GLU A 388 -5.77 21.87 39.33
CA GLU A 388 -5.11 21.64 38.03
C GLU A 388 -4.50 20.23 37.89
N LEU A 389 -3.88 19.70 38.95
CA LEU A 389 -3.27 18.36 38.95
C LEU A 389 -4.35 17.27 38.80
N PHE A 390 -5.44 17.39 39.55
CA PHE A 390 -6.50 16.39 39.53
C PHE A 390 -7.41 16.50 38.30
N ASP A 391 -7.57 17.70 37.76
CA ASP A 391 -8.21 17.94 36.46
C ASP A 391 -7.36 17.32 35.35
N ALA A 392 -6.04 17.51 35.36
CA ALA A 392 -5.13 16.87 34.40
C ALA A 392 -5.17 15.33 34.50
N PHE A 393 -5.22 14.78 35.72
CA PHE A 393 -5.40 13.35 35.93
C PHE A 393 -6.76 12.85 35.40
N TRP A 394 -7.85 13.56 35.70
CA TRP A 394 -9.19 13.22 35.22
C TRP A 394 -9.27 13.28 33.68
N ASN A 395 -8.68 14.32 33.08
CA ASN A 395 -8.60 14.45 31.62
C ASN A 395 -7.80 13.31 30.98
N THR A 396 -6.74 12.85 31.65
CA THR A 396 -5.98 11.67 31.21
C THR A 396 -6.84 10.41 31.26
N CYS A 397 -7.63 10.22 32.33
CA CYS A 397 -8.61 9.13 32.43
C CYS A 397 -9.66 9.19 31.31
N LEU A 398 -10.19 10.37 30.99
CA LEU A 398 -11.15 10.55 29.90
C LEU A 398 -10.52 10.29 28.53
N THR A 399 -9.25 10.65 28.34
CA THR A 399 -8.52 10.39 27.08
C THR A 399 -8.26 8.91 26.86
N LEU A 400 -7.91 8.18 27.93
CA LEU A 400 -7.63 6.74 27.86
C LEU A 400 -8.91 5.89 27.98
N GLY A 401 -10.02 6.45 28.47
CA GLY A 401 -11.22 5.69 28.83
C GLY A 401 -10.98 4.69 29.98
N ARG A 402 -9.88 4.83 30.71
CA ARG A 402 -9.46 3.97 31.83
C ARG A 402 -8.51 4.73 32.75
N ILE A 403 -8.17 4.14 33.89
CA ILE A 403 -7.18 4.69 34.81
C ILE A 403 -5.77 4.59 34.18
N PRO A 404 -4.97 5.69 34.16
CA PRO A 404 -3.62 5.67 33.63
C PRO A 404 -2.65 4.87 34.51
N ALA A 405 -1.68 4.21 33.88
CA ALA A 405 -0.50 3.69 34.55
C ALA A 405 0.44 4.83 34.99
N ASN A 406 1.43 4.52 35.85
CA ASN A 406 2.35 5.54 36.37
C ASN A 406 3.17 6.23 35.27
N GLU A 407 3.49 5.52 34.19
CA GLU A 407 4.24 6.04 33.03
C GLU A 407 3.36 6.84 32.06
N GLU A 408 2.03 6.73 32.16
CA GLU A 408 1.06 7.36 31.25
C GLU A 408 0.56 8.71 31.78
N PHE A 409 0.98 9.11 32.98
CA PHE A 409 0.67 10.41 33.56
C PHE A 409 1.93 11.02 34.18
N GLU A 410 2.39 12.13 33.62
CA GLU A 410 3.67 12.77 33.96
C GLU A 410 3.76 13.14 35.45
N GLN A 411 2.65 13.52 36.08
CA GLN A 411 2.61 13.98 37.47
C GLN A 411 2.20 12.87 38.47
N SER A 412 2.33 11.59 38.08
CA SER A 412 1.92 10.43 38.88
C SER A 412 2.48 10.42 40.30
N ASP A 413 3.74 10.77 40.49
CA ASP A 413 4.38 10.78 41.81
C ASP A 413 3.78 11.83 42.74
N LYS A 414 3.41 12.99 42.21
CA LYS A 414 2.76 14.07 42.98
C LYS A 414 1.36 13.65 43.43
N THR A 415 0.57 13.10 42.51
CA THR A 415 -0.79 12.61 42.81
C THR A 415 -0.76 11.49 43.85
N ARG A 416 0.24 10.60 43.75
CA ARG A 416 0.43 9.49 44.68
C ARG A 416 0.88 9.93 46.07
N ALA A 417 1.70 10.96 46.17
CA ALA A 417 2.11 11.54 47.44
C ALA A 417 0.95 12.21 48.19
N LEU A 418 0.01 12.84 47.46
CA LEU A 418 -1.11 13.59 48.06
C LEU A 418 -2.26 12.69 48.55
N ILE A 419 -2.68 11.72 47.74
CA ILE A 419 -3.92 10.95 48.00
C ILE A 419 -3.66 9.44 48.10
N GLY A 420 -2.66 8.93 47.39
CA GLY A 420 -2.32 7.51 47.31
C GLY A 420 -2.45 6.94 45.89
N SER A 421 -2.84 5.67 45.74
CA SER A 421 -2.87 5.03 44.41
C SER A 421 -3.82 5.72 43.42
N HIS A 422 -3.51 5.63 42.12
CA HIS A 422 -4.37 6.15 41.03
C HIS A 422 -5.82 5.64 41.12
N LYS A 423 -6.04 4.41 41.60
CA LYS A 423 -7.37 3.85 41.83
C LYS A 423 -8.13 4.60 42.93
N LYS A 424 -7.44 5.00 44.00
CA LYS A 424 -8.03 5.76 45.10
C LYS A 424 -8.31 7.21 44.68
N VAL A 425 -7.40 7.81 43.90
CA VAL A 425 -7.60 9.13 43.29
C VAL A 425 -8.83 9.12 42.39
N PHE A 426 -8.91 8.15 41.48
CA PHE A 426 -10.04 7.99 40.58
C PHE A 426 -11.37 7.84 41.31
N GLY A 427 -11.43 6.99 42.35
CA GLY A 427 -12.65 6.81 43.16
C GLY A 427 -13.13 8.11 43.83
N LEU A 428 -12.21 8.96 44.29
CA LEU A 428 -12.57 10.27 44.86
C LEU A 428 -13.04 11.26 43.79
N LEU A 429 -12.44 11.23 42.60
CA LEU A 429 -12.85 12.09 41.48
C LEU A 429 -14.22 11.67 40.92
N GLN A 430 -14.54 10.38 40.90
CA GLN A 430 -15.88 9.90 40.51
C GLN A 430 -17.00 10.39 41.43
N GLU A 431 -16.71 10.72 42.70
CA GLU A 431 -17.68 11.35 43.60
C GLU A 431 -17.87 12.85 43.32
N MET A 432 -16.91 13.49 42.64
CA MET A 432 -16.88 14.94 42.39
C MET A 432 -17.25 15.32 40.94
N PHE A 433 -17.03 14.41 39.98
CA PHE A 433 -17.28 14.61 38.56
C PHE A 433 -18.38 13.67 38.06
N ASP A 434 -19.11 14.08 37.02
CA ASP A 434 -20.17 13.26 36.41
C ASP A 434 -19.60 11.93 35.85
N THR A 435 -20.03 10.81 36.44
CA THR A 435 -19.60 9.47 36.03
C THR A 435 -20.05 9.12 34.62
N LYS A 436 -21.09 9.76 34.08
CA LYS A 436 -21.57 9.52 32.72
C LYS A 436 -20.55 9.91 31.65
N GLU A 437 -19.74 10.93 31.90
CA GLU A 437 -18.70 11.34 30.95
C GLU A 437 -17.57 10.33 30.88
N PHE A 438 -17.21 9.73 32.03
CA PHE A 438 -16.25 8.64 32.05
C PHE A 438 -16.79 7.39 31.35
N GLU A 439 -18.04 7.00 31.60
CA GLU A 439 -18.68 5.86 30.91
C GLU A 439 -18.74 6.07 29.39
N LYS A 440 -19.03 7.29 28.94
CA LYS A 440 -18.97 7.65 27.51
C LYS A 440 -17.55 7.56 26.97
N ALA A 441 -16.55 8.04 27.70
CA ALA A 441 -15.15 7.98 27.30
C ALA A 441 -14.65 6.53 27.20
N GLU A 442 -14.95 5.69 28.20
CA GLU A 442 -14.67 4.25 28.19
C GLU A 442 -15.31 3.56 26.98
N LYS A 443 -16.60 3.82 26.74
CA LYS A 443 -17.32 3.29 25.60
C LYS A 443 -16.68 3.73 24.27
N ARG A 444 -16.37 5.02 24.10
CA ARG A 444 -15.74 5.55 22.88
C ARG A 444 -14.38 4.92 22.63
N ARG A 445 -13.54 4.79 23.67
CA ARG A 445 -12.24 4.13 23.55
C ARG A 445 -12.39 2.67 23.14
N LYS A 446 -13.34 1.96 23.74
CA LYS A 446 -13.64 0.57 23.40
C LYS A 446 -14.10 0.42 21.96
N GLU A 447 -14.96 1.32 21.48
CA GLU A 447 -15.41 1.37 20.08
C GLU A 447 -14.25 1.61 19.10
N ASP A 448 -13.37 2.57 19.39
CA ASP A 448 -12.21 2.89 18.54
C ASP A 448 -11.23 1.71 18.45
N LEU A 449 -10.99 1.03 19.58
CA LEU A 449 -10.16 -0.18 19.62
C LEU A 449 -10.80 -1.35 18.88
N LEU A 450 -12.13 -1.53 18.99
CA LEU A 450 -12.84 -2.55 18.23
C LEU A 450 -12.75 -2.30 16.73
N LEU A 451 -12.89 -1.05 16.29
CA LEU A 451 -12.72 -0.67 14.90
C LEU A 451 -11.29 -0.97 14.42
N TYR A 452 -10.28 -0.56 15.19
CA TYR A 452 -8.88 -0.88 14.89
C TYR A 452 -8.63 -2.39 14.76
N PHE A 453 -9.09 -3.20 15.72
CA PHE A 453 -8.93 -4.65 15.66
C PHE A 453 -9.73 -5.27 14.51
N ALA A 454 -10.92 -4.75 14.18
CA ALA A 454 -11.74 -5.24 13.07
C ALA A 454 -11.04 -4.99 11.73
N MET A 455 -10.44 -3.82 11.55
CA MET A 455 -9.67 -3.50 10.34
C MET A 455 -8.39 -4.33 10.24
N GLY A 456 -7.72 -4.58 11.37
CA GLY A 456 -6.56 -5.48 11.44
C GLY A 456 -6.85 -6.94 11.07
N LEU A 457 -8.12 -7.35 10.91
CA LEU A 457 -8.48 -8.67 10.39
C LEU A 457 -8.26 -8.80 8.87
N PHE A 458 -8.19 -7.69 8.13
CA PHE A 458 -7.88 -7.68 6.70
C PHE A 458 -6.38 -7.81 6.39
N GLU A 459 -5.51 -7.57 7.38
CA GLU A 459 -4.04 -7.58 7.26
C GLU A 459 -3.45 -8.85 7.91
N LYS A 460 -2.17 -9.20 7.67
CA LYS A 460 -1.58 -10.35 8.36
C LYS A 460 -1.44 -10.04 9.85
N ARG A 461 -2.17 -10.81 10.67
CA ARG A 461 -2.21 -10.65 12.13
C ARG A 461 -0.82 -10.66 12.76
N LYS A 462 -0.48 -9.61 13.49
CA LYS A 462 0.74 -9.57 14.30
C LYS A 462 0.55 -10.21 15.68
N PRO A 463 1.60 -10.86 16.23
CA PRO A 463 1.55 -11.44 17.57
C PRO A 463 1.37 -10.38 18.66
N TYR A 464 0.59 -10.69 19.69
CA TYR A 464 0.36 -9.83 20.87
C TYR A 464 1.65 -9.32 21.54
N THR A 465 2.74 -10.08 21.44
CA THR A 465 4.04 -9.73 22.03
C THR A 465 4.67 -8.47 21.42
N GLN A 466 4.33 -8.14 20.18
CA GLN A 466 4.86 -6.98 19.45
C GLN A 466 4.00 -5.71 19.60
N GLN A 467 2.95 -5.76 20.44
CA GLN A 467 2.05 -4.63 20.64
C GLN A 467 2.64 -3.61 21.66
N PRO A 468 2.40 -2.29 21.48
CA PRO A 468 2.81 -1.28 22.45
C PRO A 468 2.23 -1.54 23.85
N GLU A 469 2.97 -1.20 24.91
CA GLU A 469 2.53 -1.42 26.30
C GLU A 469 1.22 -0.68 26.64
N SER A 470 1.00 0.52 26.09
CA SER A 470 -0.27 1.24 26.23
C SER A 470 -1.45 0.41 25.69
N LEU A 471 -1.30 -0.23 24.53
CA LEU A 471 -2.35 -1.03 23.93
C LEU A 471 -2.62 -2.31 24.73
N LYS A 472 -1.57 -2.94 25.28
CA LYS A 472 -1.74 -4.10 26.18
C LYS A 472 -2.55 -3.75 27.42
N ARG A 473 -2.32 -2.55 27.99
CA ARG A 473 -3.07 -2.02 29.14
C ARG A 473 -4.53 -1.71 28.76
N ASP A 474 -4.75 -1.13 27.59
CA ASP A 474 -6.10 -0.88 27.06
C ASP A 474 -6.89 -2.18 26.89
N ILE A 475 -6.28 -3.20 26.28
CA ILE A 475 -6.89 -4.52 26.11
C ILE A 475 -7.31 -5.11 27.47
N LYS A 476 -6.39 -5.09 28.44
CA LYS A 476 -6.66 -5.63 29.77
C LYS A 476 -7.76 -4.89 30.50
N ALA A 477 -7.83 -3.56 30.37
CA ALA A 477 -8.80 -2.76 31.08
C ALA A 477 -10.20 -2.79 30.45
N LEU A 478 -10.30 -2.86 29.11
CA LEU A 478 -11.56 -2.67 28.38
C LEU A 478 -12.17 -3.97 27.84
N PHE A 479 -11.36 -5.02 27.70
CA PHE A 479 -11.75 -6.31 27.11
C PHE A 479 -11.35 -7.53 27.95
N ASP A 480 -10.71 -7.32 29.11
CA ASP A 480 -10.08 -8.32 29.98
C ASP A 480 -8.89 -9.05 29.36
N ASP A 481 -9.08 -9.66 28.19
CA ASP A 481 -8.07 -10.40 27.45
C ASP A 481 -8.10 -10.11 25.92
N TYR A 482 -6.98 -10.41 25.26
CA TYR A 482 -6.80 -10.13 23.84
C TYR A 482 -7.70 -10.98 22.92
N LYS A 483 -8.02 -12.21 23.32
CA LYS A 483 -8.86 -13.10 22.52
C LYS A 483 -10.31 -12.59 22.48
N THR A 484 -10.78 -12.06 23.60
CA THR A 484 -12.10 -11.41 23.70
C THR A 484 -12.20 -10.21 22.78
N ALA A 485 -11.18 -9.33 22.77
CA ALA A 485 -11.13 -8.19 21.85
C ALA A 485 -11.20 -8.62 20.36
N LEU A 486 -10.44 -9.65 19.98
CA LEU A 486 -10.43 -10.17 18.60
C LEU A 486 -11.75 -10.84 18.20
N ASN A 487 -12.39 -11.58 19.10
CA ASN A 487 -13.68 -12.21 18.82
C ASN A 487 -14.76 -11.14 18.59
N LEU A 488 -14.83 -10.12 19.45
CA LEU A 488 -15.77 -9.02 19.30
C LEU A 488 -15.51 -8.21 18.02
N ALA A 489 -14.25 -7.99 17.66
CA ALA A 489 -13.88 -7.33 16.42
C ALA A 489 -14.31 -8.13 15.18
N ALA A 490 -14.16 -9.46 15.22
CA ALA A 490 -14.62 -10.34 14.15
C ALA A 490 -16.15 -10.32 14.02
N GLU A 491 -16.87 -10.46 15.13
CA GLU A 491 -18.34 -10.36 15.16
C GLU A 491 -18.83 -9.03 14.59
N LEU A 492 -18.20 -7.92 14.98
CA LEU A 492 -18.49 -6.58 14.45
C LEU A 492 -18.26 -6.50 12.94
N LEU A 493 -17.17 -7.07 12.44
CA LEU A 493 -16.86 -7.06 11.01
C LEU A 493 -17.88 -7.89 10.21
N PHE A 494 -18.29 -9.06 10.71
CA PHE A 494 -19.34 -9.85 10.06
C PHE A 494 -20.70 -9.15 10.09
N ALA A 495 -20.99 -8.37 11.14
CA ALA A 495 -22.25 -7.67 11.30
C ALA A 495 -22.48 -6.60 10.21
N ILE A 496 -21.44 -6.10 9.53
CA ILE A 496 -21.62 -5.12 8.44
C ILE A 496 -22.29 -5.72 7.19
N ALA A 497 -22.38 -7.06 7.11
CA ALA A 497 -23.07 -7.76 6.02
C ALA A 497 -24.58 -7.89 6.28
N ASP A 498 -25.07 -7.59 7.50
CA ASP A 498 -26.49 -7.60 7.84
C ASP A 498 -27.16 -6.30 7.38
N THR A 499 -27.92 -6.38 6.29
CA THR A 499 -28.57 -5.21 5.66
C THR A 499 -29.65 -4.59 6.55
N ASP A 500 -30.36 -5.39 7.34
CA ASP A 500 -31.42 -4.90 8.22
C ASP A 500 -30.83 -4.14 9.41
N LEU A 501 -29.72 -4.65 9.94
CA LEU A 501 -28.96 -3.98 10.98
C LEU A 501 -28.33 -2.69 10.45
N ILE A 502 -27.75 -2.69 9.25
CA ILE A 502 -27.22 -1.49 8.60
C ILE A 502 -28.33 -0.45 8.39
N ASN A 503 -29.52 -0.85 7.91
CA ASN A 503 -30.65 0.05 7.75
C ASN A 503 -31.03 0.71 9.10
N THR A 504 -31.16 -0.10 10.15
CA THR A 504 -31.48 0.38 11.50
C THR A 504 -30.42 1.37 12.02
N GLN A 505 -29.14 1.11 11.78
CA GLN A 505 -28.08 2.04 12.18
C GLN A 505 -28.07 3.30 11.32
N CYS A 506 -28.41 3.24 10.03
CA CYS A 506 -28.54 4.41 9.16
C CYS A 506 -29.68 5.34 9.63
N GLU A 507 -30.84 4.78 9.98
CA GLU A 507 -31.96 5.54 10.55
C GLU A 507 -31.59 6.21 11.88
N LYS A 508 -30.85 5.49 12.74
CA LYS A 508 -30.36 6.03 14.00
C LYS A 508 -29.33 7.15 13.79
N ALA A 509 -28.38 6.94 12.86
CA ALA A 509 -27.39 7.95 12.52
C ALA A 509 -28.04 9.22 11.97
N HIS A 510 -29.03 9.09 11.08
CA HIS A 510 -29.74 10.24 10.51
C HIS A 510 -30.40 11.12 11.58
N LYS A 511 -30.91 10.52 12.67
CA LYS A 511 -31.51 11.26 13.80
C LYS A 511 -30.49 11.95 14.70
N GLN A 512 -29.22 11.52 14.69
CA GLN A 512 -28.17 11.99 15.60
C GLN A 512 -27.19 12.96 14.93
N LEU A 513 -26.94 12.78 13.64
CA LEU A 513 -25.98 13.58 12.89
C LEU A 513 -26.50 15.02 12.70
N PRO A 514 -25.61 16.04 12.75
CA PRO A 514 -26.00 17.43 12.51
C PRO A 514 -26.59 17.66 11.11
N ALA A 515 -26.10 16.93 10.11
CA ALA A 515 -26.64 16.95 8.76
C ALA A 515 -26.37 15.62 8.04
N SER A 516 -27.41 15.09 7.40
CA SER A 516 -27.34 13.90 6.55
C SER A 516 -28.63 13.78 5.74
N LEU A 517 -28.61 12.96 4.69
CA LEU A 517 -29.78 12.62 3.90
C LEU A 517 -29.96 11.10 3.91
N LEU A 518 -31.13 10.66 4.39
CA LEU A 518 -31.52 9.26 4.36
C LEU A 518 -32.49 9.03 3.20
N ASN A 519 -32.08 8.21 2.25
CA ASN A 519 -32.98 7.63 1.26
C ASN A 519 -33.44 6.27 1.81
N GLU A 520 -34.68 6.21 2.29
CA GLU A 520 -35.24 5.06 3.01
C GLU A 520 -35.01 3.73 2.25
N GLY A 521 -34.46 2.73 2.95
CA GLY A 521 -34.16 1.41 2.38
C GLY A 521 -33.06 1.37 1.32
N HIS A 522 -32.45 2.51 0.97
CA HIS A 522 -31.48 2.61 -0.11
C HIS A 522 -30.09 3.06 0.38
N SER A 523 -29.99 4.25 0.98
CA SER A 523 -28.68 4.81 1.32
C SER A 523 -28.73 5.94 2.35
N LEU A 524 -27.65 6.08 3.13
CA LEU A 524 -27.37 7.26 3.94
C LEU A 524 -26.25 8.08 3.29
N ILE A 525 -26.45 9.40 3.15
CA ILE A 525 -25.46 10.34 2.62
C ILE A 525 -25.12 11.36 3.70
N LEU A 526 -23.83 11.61 3.91
CA LEU A 526 -23.33 12.54 4.93
C LEU A 526 -22.05 13.22 4.45
N HIS A 527 -21.71 14.37 5.06
CA HIS A 527 -20.41 15.00 4.88
C HIS A 527 -19.31 14.19 5.58
N ARG A 528 -18.08 14.19 5.04
CA ARG A 528 -16.96 13.42 5.58
C ARG A 528 -16.63 13.70 7.05
N ASP A 529 -16.87 14.93 7.50
CA ASP A 529 -16.57 15.34 8.87
C ASP A 529 -17.39 14.60 9.92
N TYR A 530 -18.50 13.97 9.52
CA TYR A 530 -19.40 13.25 10.42
C TYR A 530 -19.11 11.74 10.52
N ILE A 531 -18.03 11.23 9.90
CA ILE A 531 -17.67 9.80 10.00
C ILE A 531 -17.47 9.38 11.46
N ASP A 532 -16.80 10.21 12.27
CA ASP A 532 -16.49 9.88 13.66
C ASP A 532 -17.74 9.87 14.58
N ASP A 533 -18.80 10.57 14.15
CA ASP A 533 -20.09 10.63 14.83
C ASP A 533 -21.02 9.46 14.46
N LEU A 534 -20.66 8.65 13.46
CA LEU A 534 -21.43 7.47 13.09
C LEU A 534 -21.44 6.42 14.21
N PRO A 535 -22.52 5.62 14.33
CA PRO A 535 -22.51 4.39 15.12
C PRO A 535 -21.37 3.46 14.71
N LEU A 536 -20.79 2.72 15.68
CA LEU A 536 -19.64 1.84 15.46
C LEU A 536 -19.80 0.91 14.25
N LEU A 537 -20.99 0.34 14.03
CA LEU A 537 -21.23 -0.54 12.89
C LEU A 537 -21.05 0.19 11.54
N LEU A 538 -21.56 1.42 11.41
CA LEU A 538 -21.41 2.20 10.18
C LEU A 538 -19.97 2.72 10.04
N ARG A 539 -19.28 3.06 11.13
CA ARG A 539 -17.84 3.34 11.10
C ARG A 539 -17.04 2.13 10.60
N THR A 540 -17.43 0.93 11.01
CA THR A 540 -16.83 -0.33 10.54
C THR A 540 -17.12 -0.56 9.06
N TYR A 541 -18.35 -0.30 8.61
CA TYR A 541 -18.73 -0.39 7.19
C TYR A 541 -17.91 0.57 6.33
N VAL A 542 -17.82 1.85 6.72
CA VAL A 542 -17.01 2.86 6.03
C VAL A 542 -15.54 2.47 6.08
N GLY A 543 -15.03 2.06 7.25
CA GLY A 543 -13.66 1.58 7.43
C GLY A 543 -13.30 0.41 6.52
N ALA A 544 -14.18 -0.57 6.35
CA ALA A 544 -13.97 -1.70 5.46
C ALA A 544 -13.85 -1.25 3.99
N GLY A 545 -14.67 -0.30 3.55
CA GLY A 545 -14.54 0.29 2.21
C GLY A 545 -13.23 1.07 2.06
N LEU A 546 -12.86 1.86 3.06
CA LEU A 546 -11.61 2.63 3.08
C LEU A 546 -10.37 1.74 3.17
N GLN A 547 -10.47 0.52 3.69
CA GLN A 547 -9.35 -0.41 3.67
C GLN A 547 -8.92 -0.80 2.24
N MET A 548 -9.85 -0.73 1.28
CA MET A 548 -9.56 -0.95 -0.14
C MET A 548 -9.09 0.34 -0.83
N TYR A 549 -9.76 1.46 -0.55
CA TYR A 549 -9.50 2.75 -1.20
C TYR A 549 -8.22 3.42 -0.71
N GLY A 550 -7.96 3.35 0.60
CA GLY A 550 -6.98 4.18 1.30
C GLY A 550 -7.66 5.12 2.28
N GLU A 551 -6.91 6.09 2.78
CA GLU A 551 -7.46 7.14 3.63
C GLU A 551 -8.29 8.11 2.81
N LEU A 552 -9.26 8.70 3.50
CA LEU A 552 -10.13 9.68 2.87
C LEU A 552 -9.31 10.93 2.53
N ASP A 553 -9.33 11.30 1.25
CA ASP A 553 -8.76 12.57 0.79
C ASP A 553 -9.54 13.74 1.41
N GLU A 554 -8.86 14.86 1.66
CA GLU A 554 -9.52 16.11 2.05
C GLU A 554 -10.41 16.65 0.94
N GLU A 555 -10.16 16.26 -0.31
CA GLU A 555 -10.99 16.58 -1.47
C GLU A 555 -12.35 15.86 -1.48
N ILE A 556 -12.51 14.77 -0.72
CA ILE A 556 -13.81 14.09 -0.60
C ILE A 556 -14.74 14.91 0.29
N ASP A 557 -15.89 15.31 -0.22
CA ASP A 557 -16.88 16.07 0.56
C ASP A 557 -17.94 15.15 1.15
N LEU A 558 -18.55 14.30 0.32
CA LEU A 558 -19.69 13.46 0.72
C LEU A 558 -19.38 11.97 0.63
N ILE A 559 -19.98 11.24 1.57
CA ILE A 559 -19.92 9.79 1.70
C ILE A 559 -21.34 9.24 1.63
N LYS A 560 -21.55 8.25 0.76
CA LYS A 560 -22.81 7.54 0.58
C LYS A 560 -22.65 6.07 0.91
N ILE A 561 -23.29 5.66 2.02
CA ILE A 561 -23.38 4.28 2.49
C ILE A 561 -24.59 3.63 1.82
N HIS A 562 -24.37 2.59 1.00
CA HIS A 562 -25.47 1.86 0.35
C HIS A 562 -25.93 0.70 1.23
N ILE A 563 -27.19 0.73 1.66
CA ILE A 563 -27.73 -0.16 2.69
C ILE A 563 -27.78 -1.62 2.21
N THR A 564 -28.22 -1.85 0.98
CA THR A 564 -28.52 -3.20 0.46
C THR A 564 -27.41 -3.79 -0.41
N SER A 565 -26.58 -2.96 -1.04
CA SER A 565 -25.66 -3.43 -2.09
C SER A 565 -24.22 -3.64 -1.64
N GLY A 566 -23.89 -3.39 -0.36
CA GLY A 566 -22.51 -3.55 0.14
C GLY A 566 -21.52 -2.58 -0.53
N LYS A 567 -21.99 -1.40 -0.95
CA LYS A 567 -21.21 -0.39 -1.66
C LYS A 567 -20.99 0.84 -0.80
N LEU A 568 -19.84 1.46 -0.97
CA LEU A 568 -19.54 2.79 -0.46
C LEU A 568 -19.26 3.71 -1.66
N THR A 569 -19.79 4.92 -1.64
CA THR A 569 -19.50 5.92 -2.68
C THR A 569 -18.93 7.17 -2.03
N LEU A 570 -17.81 7.64 -2.57
CA LEU A 570 -17.15 8.88 -2.18
C LEU A 570 -17.29 9.88 -3.33
N THR A 571 -17.54 11.14 -3.02
CA THR A 571 -17.69 12.21 -4.04
C THR A 571 -16.95 13.46 -3.63
N ALA A 572 -16.13 13.98 -4.55
CA ALA A 572 -15.42 15.24 -4.45
C ALA A 572 -16.05 16.29 -5.36
N TYR A 573 -16.17 17.52 -4.88
CA TYR A 573 -16.68 18.65 -5.64
C TYR A 573 -15.61 19.73 -5.84
N ASP A 574 -15.79 20.56 -6.86
CA ASP A 574 -14.82 21.59 -7.26
C ASP A 574 -14.55 22.64 -6.18
N ASN A 575 -15.60 23.09 -5.52
CA ASN A 575 -15.51 23.91 -4.32
C ASN A 575 -16.81 23.75 -3.54
N PHE A 576 -16.78 22.93 -2.50
CA PHE A 576 -17.96 22.66 -1.69
C PHE A 576 -18.58 23.93 -1.11
N GLU A 577 -17.86 25.03 -0.86
CA GLU A 577 -18.41 26.28 -0.34
C GLU A 577 -19.32 27.05 -1.31
N HIS A 578 -19.24 26.76 -2.61
CA HIS A 578 -20.15 27.35 -3.59
C HIS A 578 -21.61 26.96 -3.32
N SER A 579 -22.54 27.80 -3.79
CA SER A 579 -23.98 27.54 -3.64
C SER A 579 -24.45 26.35 -4.47
N VAL A 580 -23.79 26.07 -5.60
CA VAL A 580 -23.96 24.88 -6.42
C VAL A 580 -22.56 24.40 -6.80
N PRO A 581 -21.95 23.50 -6.01
CA PRO A 581 -20.69 22.91 -6.36
C PRO A 581 -20.89 21.82 -7.41
N PHE A 582 -19.87 21.54 -8.21
CA PHE A 582 -19.92 20.58 -9.32
C PHE A 582 -19.03 19.38 -9.06
N LEU A 583 -19.56 18.18 -9.30
CA LEU A 583 -18.90 16.92 -9.03
C LEU A 583 -17.65 16.76 -9.91
N VAL A 584 -16.49 16.63 -9.28
CA VAL A 584 -15.18 16.48 -9.94
C VAL A 584 -14.80 15.00 -10.02
N GLU A 585 -15.02 14.27 -8.93
CA GLU A 585 -14.68 12.86 -8.83
C GLU A 585 -15.78 12.12 -8.11
N ARG A 586 -16.06 10.91 -8.58
CA ARG A 586 -16.88 9.94 -7.84
C ARG A 586 -16.15 8.61 -7.81
N ILE A 587 -15.97 8.06 -6.62
CA ILE A 587 -15.40 6.73 -6.42
C ILE A 587 -16.50 5.79 -5.92
N LYS A 588 -16.63 4.61 -6.52
CA LYS A 588 -17.53 3.55 -6.05
C LYS A 588 -16.73 2.33 -5.62
N ILE A 589 -16.78 2.03 -4.32
CA ILE A 589 -16.11 0.90 -3.71
C ILE A 589 -17.13 -0.23 -3.57
N LYS A 590 -16.89 -1.35 -4.25
CA LYS A 590 -17.72 -2.56 -4.21
C LYS A 590 -17.05 -3.59 -3.33
N MET A 591 -17.39 -3.60 -2.04
CA MET A 591 -16.66 -4.39 -1.04
C MET A 591 -16.74 -5.91 -1.31
N ALA A 592 -17.91 -6.40 -1.73
CA ALA A 592 -18.09 -7.83 -2.04
C ALA A 592 -17.29 -8.30 -3.27
N GLU A 593 -17.10 -7.42 -4.25
CA GLU A 593 -16.35 -7.70 -5.49
C GLU A 593 -14.86 -7.40 -5.33
N GLN A 594 -14.45 -6.80 -4.20
CA GLN A 594 -13.10 -6.29 -3.97
C GLN A 594 -12.60 -5.36 -5.09
N ASP A 595 -13.51 -4.55 -5.62
CA ASP A 595 -13.31 -3.68 -6.78
C ASP A 595 -13.62 -2.20 -6.48
N ILE A 596 -12.97 -1.29 -7.19
CA ILE A 596 -13.15 0.16 -7.08
C ILE A 596 -13.28 0.79 -8.47
N ASP A 597 -14.42 1.41 -8.74
CA ASP A 597 -14.62 2.22 -9.94
C ASP A 597 -14.30 3.70 -9.65
N PHE A 598 -13.42 4.28 -10.44
CA PHE A 598 -13.14 5.73 -10.46
C PHE A 598 -13.88 6.40 -11.62
N PHE A 599 -14.56 7.50 -11.32
CA PHE A 599 -15.27 8.32 -12.30
C PHE A 599 -14.74 9.76 -12.23
N ASP A 600 -13.76 10.07 -13.08
CA ASP A 600 -13.15 11.39 -13.17
C ASP A 600 -13.91 12.26 -14.17
N TYR A 601 -14.47 13.37 -13.68
CA TYR A 601 -15.19 14.32 -14.52
C TYR A 601 -14.24 15.43 -15.02
N VAL A 602 -13.27 15.02 -15.85
CA VAL A 602 -12.24 15.92 -16.41
C VAL A 602 -12.86 17.01 -17.29
N ASP A 603 -13.91 16.68 -18.06
CA ASP A 603 -14.66 17.67 -18.84
C ASP A 603 -15.59 18.48 -17.93
N GLU A 604 -15.18 19.70 -17.58
CA GLU A 604 -15.94 20.63 -16.74
C GLU A 604 -17.39 20.80 -17.22
N LYS A 605 -17.64 20.79 -18.54
CA LYS A 605 -18.98 20.98 -19.12
C LYS A 605 -19.93 19.83 -18.85
N ARG A 606 -19.42 18.70 -18.35
CA ARG A 606 -20.20 17.50 -18.03
C ARG A 606 -20.36 17.26 -16.53
N ARG A 607 -19.69 18.03 -15.67
CA ARG A 607 -19.71 17.85 -14.20
C ARG A 607 -21.11 18.06 -13.63
N PRO A 608 -21.76 17.03 -13.06
CA PRO A 608 -23.08 17.18 -12.43
C PRO A 608 -23.09 18.21 -11.28
N PRO A 609 -24.09 19.10 -11.15
CA PRO A 609 -24.25 19.95 -9.98
C PRO A 609 -24.72 19.17 -8.75
N LEU A 610 -24.27 19.58 -7.56
CA LEU A 610 -24.89 19.21 -6.29
C LEU A 610 -26.10 20.09 -6.04
N LEU A 611 -27.28 19.50 -6.09
CA LEU A 611 -28.54 20.15 -5.73
C LEU A 611 -28.88 19.85 -4.26
N ASN A 612 -29.72 20.69 -3.66
CA ASN A 612 -30.14 20.57 -2.26
C ASN A 612 -28.98 20.48 -1.27
N LYS A 613 -27.88 21.20 -1.53
CA LYS A 613 -26.67 21.16 -0.69
C LYS A 613 -26.98 21.44 0.79
N HIS A 614 -27.99 22.25 1.10
CA HIS A 614 -28.39 22.50 2.50
C HIS A 614 -28.72 21.24 3.32
N LEU A 615 -29.06 20.11 2.68
CA LEU A 615 -29.31 18.83 3.36
C LEU A 615 -28.04 18.21 3.97
N TYR A 616 -26.87 18.61 3.48
CA TYR A 616 -25.55 18.13 3.95
C TYR A 616 -24.84 19.15 4.84
N MET A 617 -25.50 20.26 5.19
CA MET A 617 -24.94 21.34 6.00
C MET A 617 -25.63 21.40 7.38
N PRO A 618 -24.88 21.59 8.47
CA PRO A 618 -25.48 21.72 9.80
C PRO A 618 -26.26 23.02 9.89
N SER A 619 -27.31 23.01 10.72
CA SER A 619 -28.23 24.16 10.85
C SER A 619 -27.55 25.42 11.43
N GLU A 620 -26.45 25.21 12.16
CA GLU A 620 -25.60 26.19 12.80
C GLU A 620 -24.59 26.83 11.84
N HIS A 621 -24.39 26.28 10.64
CA HIS A 621 -23.45 26.82 9.66
C HIS A 621 -23.84 28.25 9.25
N GLU A 622 -22.87 29.16 9.15
CA GLU A 622 -23.10 30.59 8.86
C GLU A 622 -23.97 30.80 7.61
N ASN A 623 -23.72 29.99 6.58
CA ASN A 623 -24.42 30.07 5.31
C ASN A 623 -25.65 29.16 5.19
N TYR A 624 -26.02 28.37 6.21
CA TYR A 624 -27.12 27.39 6.14
C TYR A 624 -28.44 28.02 5.67
N LYS A 625 -28.89 29.09 6.34
CA LYS A 625 -30.15 29.78 6.00
C LYS A 625 -30.12 30.37 4.58
N LYS A 626 -28.95 30.86 4.13
CA LYS A 626 -28.76 31.40 2.78
C LYS A 626 -28.86 30.27 1.75
N GLN A 627 -28.19 29.15 1.99
CA GLN A 627 -28.23 27.96 1.13
C GLN A 627 -29.64 27.36 1.04
N GLN A 628 -30.31 27.13 2.18
CA GLN A 628 -31.67 26.57 2.19
C GLN A 628 -32.66 27.44 1.40
N SER A 629 -32.57 28.77 1.57
CA SER A 629 -33.42 29.71 0.83
C SER A 629 -33.10 29.69 -0.68
N PHE A 630 -31.83 29.54 -1.04
CA PHE A 630 -31.37 29.41 -2.42
C PHE A 630 -31.86 28.10 -3.05
N ASP A 631 -31.68 26.96 -2.39
CA ASP A 631 -32.09 25.64 -2.88
C ASP A 631 -33.60 25.57 -3.09
N LYS A 632 -34.42 26.12 -2.17
CA LYS A 632 -35.88 26.22 -2.35
C LYS A 632 -36.28 27.03 -3.58
N ARG A 633 -35.57 28.13 -3.88
CA ARG A 633 -35.82 28.92 -5.10
C ARG A 633 -35.41 28.17 -6.36
N LEU A 634 -34.29 27.44 -6.30
CA LEU A 634 -33.77 26.67 -7.41
C LEU A 634 -34.67 25.47 -7.72
N GLY A 635 -35.12 24.73 -6.70
CA GLY A 635 -36.08 23.64 -6.83
C GLY A 635 -37.40 24.09 -7.44
N LYS A 636 -37.94 25.23 -6.99
CA LYS A 636 -39.14 25.81 -7.63
C LYS A 636 -38.92 26.22 -9.09
N LEU A 637 -37.72 26.65 -9.45
CA LEU A 637 -37.39 27.05 -10.81
C LEU A 637 -37.24 25.85 -11.76
N MET A 638 -36.70 24.75 -11.24
CA MET A 638 -36.31 23.56 -12.01
C MET A 638 -37.24 22.36 -11.78
N GLU A 639 -38.31 22.54 -10.99
CA GLU A 639 -39.34 21.54 -10.69
C GLU A 639 -38.80 20.27 -9.98
N PHE A 640 -37.89 20.46 -9.02
CA PHE A 640 -37.43 19.38 -8.13
C PHE A 640 -37.74 19.68 -6.65
N GLU A 641 -37.89 18.62 -5.85
CA GLU A 641 -38.20 18.73 -4.43
C GLU A 641 -36.94 19.05 -3.59
N PRO A 642 -36.98 20.06 -2.70
CA PRO A 642 -35.82 20.48 -1.94
C PRO A 642 -35.47 19.57 -0.75
N THR A 643 -36.20 18.47 -0.56
CA THR A 643 -36.06 17.56 0.60
C THR A 643 -35.45 16.21 0.25
N GLU A 644 -35.19 15.94 -1.03
CA GLU A 644 -34.76 14.63 -1.52
C GLU A 644 -33.43 14.71 -2.29
N GLU A 645 -32.78 13.56 -2.49
CA GLU A 645 -31.60 13.46 -3.35
C GLU A 645 -32.02 13.72 -4.80
N THR A 646 -31.58 14.84 -5.37
CA THR A 646 -31.86 15.17 -6.77
C THR A 646 -30.57 15.10 -7.58
N GLN A 647 -30.59 14.31 -8.65
CA GLN A 647 -29.48 14.20 -9.59
C GLN A 647 -29.86 14.84 -10.92
N MET A 648 -28.96 15.65 -11.47
CA MET A 648 -29.15 16.33 -12.75
C MET A 648 -27.81 16.39 -13.48
N VAL A 649 -27.81 16.32 -14.80
CA VAL A 649 -26.59 16.53 -15.60
C VAL A 649 -26.38 18.02 -15.87
N ARG A 650 -25.12 18.47 -16.01
CA ARG A 650 -24.81 19.90 -16.21
C ARG A 650 -25.53 20.53 -17.40
N ALA A 651 -25.62 19.81 -18.51
CA ALA A 651 -26.29 20.29 -19.71
C ALA A 651 -27.77 20.61 -19.47
N GLU A 652 -28.47 19.75 -18.73
CA GLU A 652 -29.87 19.97 -18.36
C GLU A 652 -30.00 21.17 -17.43
N PHE A 653 -29.14 21.26 -16.42
CA PHE A 653 -29.09 22.38 -15.48
C PHE A 653 -28.89 23.73 -16.18
N GLU A 654 -27.94 23.82 -17.11
CA GLU A 654 -27.66 25.02 -17.88
C GLU A 654 -28.81 25.37 -18.84
N VAL A 655 -29.43 24.36 -19.48
CA VAL A 655 -30.61 24.56 -20.34
C VAL A 655 -31.78 25.11 -19.55
N LEU A 656 -32.06 24.59 -18.35
CA LEU A 656 -33.14 25.09 -17.49
C LEU A 656 -32.88 26.52 -17.03
N LEU A 657 -31.65 26.86 -16.60
CA LEU A 657 -31.29 28.24 -16.29
C LEU A 657 -31.48 29.18 -17.50
N GLY A 658 -31.06 28.73 -18.68
CA GLY A 658 -31.23 29.45 -19.93
C GLY A 658 -32.70 29.69 -20.29
N LYS A 659 -33.54 28.65 -20.21
CA LYS A 659 -34.99 28.70 -20.48
C LYS A 659 -35.69 29.75 -19.62
N HIS A 660 -35.28 29.89 -18.36
CA HIS A 660 -35.84 30.88 -17.44
C HIS A 660 -35.11 32.23 -17.45
N ASN A 661 -34.12 32.40 -18.34
CA ASN A 661 -33.25 33.58 -18.44
C ASN A 661 -32.63 33.97 -17.08
N LYS A 662 -32.09 32.97 -16.37
CA LYS A 662 -31.48 33.11 -15.06
C LYS A 662 -29.98 32.82 -15.08
N GLU A 663 -29.28 33.37 -14.10
CA GLU A 663 -27.90 33.03 -13.77
C GLU A 663 -27.72 32.95 -12.25
N ILE A 664 -26.72 32.19 -11.80
CA ILE A 664 -26.42 32.03 -10.37
C ILE A 664 -25.18 32.89 -10.05
N ARG A 665 -25.28 33.72 -9.00
CA ARG A 665 -24.15 34.47 -8.44
C ARG A 665 -24.18 34.37 -6.93
N GLY A 666 -23.27 33.58 -6.37
CA GLY A 666 -23.35 33.13 -4.97
C GLY A 666 -24.72 32.53 -4.68
N PHE A 667 -25.29 32.79 -3.51
CA PHE A 667 -26.58 32.24 -3.07
C PHE A 667 -27.82 32.92 -3.70
N LYS A 668 -27.71 33.53 -4.89
CA LYS A 668 -28.80 34.24 -5.58
C LYS A 668 -29.01 33.71 -7.00
N VAL A 669 -30.29 33.62 -7.39
CA VAL A 669 -30.73 33.31 -8.75
C VAL A 669 -31.20 34.62 -9.40
N ASN A 670 -30.34 35.23 -10.21
CA ASN A 670 -30.57 36.54 -10.82
C ASN A 670 -31.10 36.39 -12.24
N LYS A 671 -31.72 37.45 -12.79
CA LYS A 671 -32.01 37.52 -14.23
C LYS A 671 -30.70 37.71 -14.98
N LYS A 672 -30.48 36.93 -16.04
CA LYS A 672 -29.28 37.09 -16.88
C LYS A 672 -29.30 38.49 -17.49
N ALA A 673 -28.18 39.23 -17.37
CA ALA A 673 -28.08 40.55 -17.99
C ALA A 673 -28.24 40.39 -19.51
N SER A 674 -29.10 41.20 -20.12
CA SER A 674 -29.19 41.26 -21.58
C SER A 674 -27.86 41.78 -22.11
N THR A 675 -27.07 40.92 -22.76
CA THR A 675 -25.95 41.34 -23.61
C THR A 675 -26.45 42.08 -24.83
#